data_AF-A0AAD9GIS3-F1
#
_entry.id   AF-A0AAD9GIS3-F1
#
_cell.length_a   1.000
_cell.length_b   1.000
_cell.length_c   1.000
_cell.angle_alpha   90.00
_cell.angle_beta   90.00
_cell.angle_gamma   90.00
#
_symmetry.space_group_name_H-M   'P 1'
#
loop_
_entity.id
_entity.type
_entity.pdbx_description
1 polymer ?
#
loop_
_entity_poly.entity_id
_entity_poly.type
_entity_poly.pdbx_seq_one_letter_code
_entity_poly.pdbx_strand_id
1 'polypeptide(L)'
;MQRASVTSGQLTVHKMKKSRSLDSSLVIGGPQLSARSGVPISARRLLFLVWVSIGVTPLVLQARSYIRFVTPHKISRGVLPPDNCEHENVDLLQHCPVEGLFIAGIWWNVVPAHYYPADNGLLCHFTVPQYNIHGNYYLGNNTTKAAITTPPSCEDESFPFSHYFYHGSIGYFAFYEEAKGTYCKNDRTAYVLVEGLGTYDSNGPALAYDQGSTEYRDSYWYGISGSVWIAYRCLMLRRSYISCKRYGKRCDRMCERLRLNDAVVYVQESMRLSAYDARNYHRLALLYLLVEGLMGDLFLLIAQEGFVGRLQYISLSYNLSGVMSMLFEMVETMHWMKEWVRCLIKRLLFNYETMLLGECICAAAMQHYLTALNRSKGFRHSDSASRLVSPYVWSLVGHGVIVLGCVLVLVTVRSLGAIIYMRIKYGCFAVLITPCSVDATLGIRGKLVVLGGYMYENGKLYYKLDTLKAFGMMRMVEETGNEFLVLHKLYWIAIPRRDLFVIGTVNGRKVQPSSERLCSGVVSSFTQVLGGVVGNTGNSRWIHGAFDNKVALAPATIKVNCPQTPSTLRVSSPRAPPSARGSRPVVMKSSQNMPTMAKMKVSTIARHGSGPDLRATAVAQSAQISSKKILLFVWLVMGVLPMSLQLRSYAKFVTPHKITARLVDPDGGIKKTTNIWEFCPVKEWYAAGVYWNLMPTHYFHLEDGSLCHYVIPQYNVHGNYFVGNETTDPFPTSPSDCAGDSYPFQHYFYHGSIGYYSLYGEVKGTYCPKYDVAYVLVRGLGTFDINGQLLAKDGGGMGYRRSYWCATAGAIWITVRCWILRRSFVSCTRFAKTTCSGRTSKRIGLQDAMVFVQESMRLSAHGATNFQRIGLAYLLVEGLMSDLFLLTTQEGMMGRIQCISLGYNLAGIMSMLFEMVETMHWLSERNRCFFRRVLFNHETVLVGELFCSAAMQFLVSGLNRSSLKEWRLEAEAVSYYIMSLAGHGIIVIVCVLVIIISRVIGAVGFVRLKFGSTAPLTAPCCVDTVLGVRSKLIVLGGYVWENGKLYYKLNTLRAFGLLKVVEEDGKQYLALHRLRWFAVPREELVVIGVLFGSTVVPCDERPSDGLTSFFNRMLGGNVSYQRISGKMVHFKFTDFSVGNLTFLLL
;
A
#
# COMPACT_ATOMS: atom_id res chain seq x y z
N MET A 1 68.15 -16.17 28.57
CA MET A 1 69.14 -16.45 29.64
C MET A 1 68.52 -17.37 30.69
N GLN A 2 69.37 -17.86 31.62
CA GLN A 2 69.11 -18.63 32.86
C GLN A 2 67.90 -18.14 33.70
N ARG A 3 67.30 -18.85 34.68
CA ARG A 3 67.32 -20.22 35.27
C ARG A 3 65.96 -20.35 36.02
N ALA A 4 65.17 -21.44 36.02
CA ALA A 4 65.35 -22.82 36.51
C ALA A 4 65.15 -23.04 38.03
N SER A 5 64.20 -23.95 38.36
CA SER A 5 64.18 -24.89 39.53
C SER A 5 63.81 -24.32 40.94
N VAL A 6 63.35 -25.08 41.97
CA VAL A 6 62.73 -26.44 42.09
C VAL A 6 62.10 -26.66 43.50
N THR A 7 61.40 -27.80 43.69
CA THR A 7 61.00 -28.49 44.97
C THR A 7 59.75 -28.12 45.78
N SER A 8 59.19 -29.18 46.35
CA SER A 8 57.95 -29.35 47.15
C SER A 8 58.20 -29.42 48.66
N GLY A 9 57.15 -29.24 49.49
CA GLY A 9 57.18 -29.62 50.91
C GLY A 9 55.84 -29.57 51.66
N GLN A 10 55.21 -30.73 51.85
CA GLN A 10 54.24 -31.15 52.91
C GLN A 10 53.27 -30.13 53.58
N LEU A 11 51.97 -30.48 53.68
CA LEU A 11 51.40 -30.97 54.95
C LEU A 11 50.07 -31.76 54.78
N THR A 12 49.58 -32.31 55.89
CA THR A 12 48.61 -33.41 56.08
C THR A 12 47.14 -33.18 55.67
N VAL A 13 46.43 -34.29 55.44
CA VAL A 13 44.98 -34.37 55.19
C VAL A 13 44.23 -34.82 56.45
N HIS A 14 43.10 -34.19 56.78
CA HIS A 14 42.03 -34.80 57.60
C HIS A 14 40.63 -34.38 57.13
N LYS A 15 39.64 -35.28 57.23
CA LYS A 15 38.26 -35.12 56.70
C LYS A 15 37.37 -34.25 57.62
N MET A 16 36.49 -33.42 57.05
CA MET A 16 35.03 -33.60 57.22
C MET A 16 34.12 -32.67 56.36
N LYS A 17 32.84 -33.10 56.26
CA LYS A 17 31.60 -32.37 55.93
C LYS A 17 31.42 -31.71 54.54
N LYS A 18 30.64 -32.43 53.73
CA LYS A 18 29.87 -31.99 52.54
C LYS A 18 28.90 -30.84 52.89
N SER A 19 28.94 -29.72 52.15
CA SER A 19 27.98 -28.61 52.28
C SER A 19 27.58 -28.02 50.93
N ARG A 20 26.50 -27.23 50.94
CA ARG A 20 25.64 -26.82 49.82
C ARG A 20 26.33 -26.05 48.68
N SER A 21 25.84 -26.35 47.47
CA SER A 21 25.91 -25.52 46.25
C SER A 21 25.74 -24.02 46.52
N LEU A 22 26.53 -23.18 45.84
CA LEU A 22 26.25 -21.74 45.72
C LEU A 22 25.22 -21.47 44.61
N ASP A 23 24.30 -20.53 44.85
CA ASP A 23 23.34 -20.04 43.86
C ASP A 23 23.96 -18.95 42.97
N SER A 24 24.24 -19.27 41.71
CA SER A 24 24.73 -18.30 40.72
C SER A 24 23.59 -17.45 40.16
N SER A 25 23.31 -16.32 40.80
CA SER A 25 22.18 -15.43 40.48
C SER A 25 22.59 -14.11 39.82
N LEU A 26 23.18 -14.17 38.61
CA LEU A 26 23.51 -12.99 37.80
C LEU A 26 22.40 -12.64 36.79
N VAL A 27 21.25 -12.23 37.30
CA VAL A 27 20.19 -11.57 36.52
C VAL A 27 20.15 -10.10 36.94
N ILE A 28 19.92 -9.18 36.00
CA ILE A 28 19.98 -7.72 36.26
C ILE A 28 18.92 -7.30 37.29
N GLY A 29 19.34 -7.25 38.55
CA GLY A 29 18.60 -6.65 39.64
C GLY A 29 18.80 -5.14 39.63
N GLY A 30 17.76 -4.39 39.26
CA GLY A 30 17.61 -3.04 39.80
C GLY A 30 17.62 -3.10 41.34
N PRO A 31 18.12 -2.07 42.03
CA PRO A 31 18.43 -2.15 43.46
C PRO A 31 17.24 -2.62 44.29
N GLN A 32 17.49 -3.51 45.26
CA GLN A 32 16.45 -3.93 46.20
C GLN A 32 15.99 -2.73 47.05
N LEU A 33 14.84 -2.16 46.68
CA LEU A 33 13.99 -1.40 47.60
C LEU A 33 13.24 -2.37 48.52
N SER A 34 13.99 -3.16 49.29
CA SER A 34 13.46 -3.96 50.38
C SER A 34 13.30 -3.09 51.64
N ALA A 35 12.09 -3.09 52.19
CA ALA A 35 11.78 -2.69 53.57
C ALA A 35 12.38 -1.36 54.11
N ARG A 36 12.16 -0.23 53.43
CA ARG A 36 12.05 1.09 54.11
C ARG A 36 10.74 1.79 53.76
N SER A 37 10.26 2.62 54.69
CA SER A 37 8.88 3.15 54.79
C SER A 37 8.56 4.25 53.77
N GLY A 38 8.58 3.91 52.47
CA GLY A 38 8.09 4.79 51.40
C GLY A 38 6.56 4.78 51.27
N VAL A 39 5.97 5.95 50.97
CA VAL A 39 4.54 6.08 50.67
C VAL A 39 4.18 5.20 49.45
N PRO A 40 3.13 4.35 49.52
CA PRO A 40 2.81 3.42 48.44
C PRO A 40 2.46 4.18 47.14
N ILE A 41 3.23 3.91 46.09
CA ILE A 41 3.04 4.51 44.77
C ILE A 41 1.73 3.97 44.16
N SER A 42 0.77 4.86 43.89
CA SER A 42 -0.52 4.48 43.28
C SER A 42 -0.31 3.85 41.90
N ALA A 43 -1.21 2.95 41.48
CA ALA A 43 -1.10 2.26 40.20
C ALA A 43 -1.08 3.26 39.02
N ARG A 44 -1.82 4.37 39.14
CA ARG A 44 -1.76 5.48 38.17
C ARG A 44 -0.39 6.17 38.10
N ARG A 45 0.33 6.33 39.22
CA ARG A 45 1.70 6.89 39.22
C ARG A 45 2.70 5.90 38.63
N LEU A 46 2.63 4.63 39.01
CA LEU A 46 3.50 3.58 38.48
C LEU A 46 3.36 3.42 36.95
N LEU A 47 2.12 3.29 36.45
CA LEU A 47 1.85 3.20 35.01
C LEU A 47 2.33 4.43 34.23
N PHE A 48 2.27 5.62 34.83
CA PHE A 48 2.79 6.84 34.20
C PHE A 48 4.31 6.82 34.06
N LEU A 49 5.05 6.45 35.11
CA LEU A 49 6.51 6.33 35.07
C LEU A 49 6.97 5.30 34.02
N VAL A 50 6.34 4.12 34.01
CA VAL A 50 6.66 3.06 33.03
C VAL A 50 6.32 3.49 31.59
N TRP A 51 5.21 4.22 31.39
CA TRP A 51 4.85 4.79 30.09
C TRP A 51 5.84 5.86 29.60
N VAL A 52 6.39 6.71 30.49
CA VAL A 52 7.46 7.64 30.12
C VAL A 52 8.70 6.87 29.67
N SER A 53 9.19 5.94 30.48
CA SER A 53 10.45 5.23 30.21
C SER A 53 10.42 4.35 28.95
N ILE A 54 9.32 3.65 28.67
CA ILE A 54 9.22 2.69 27.55
C ILE A 54 8.54 3.32 26.32
N GLY A 55 7.76 4.39 26.49
CA GLY A 55 7.04 5.06 25.40
C GLY A 55 7.68 6.37 24.94
N VAL A 56 7.89 7.30 25.88
CA VAL A 56 8.34 8.66 25.55
C VAL A 56 9.84 8.69 25.26
N THR A 57 10.69 8.03 26.04
CA THR A 57 12.15 8.07 25.83
C THR A 57 12.56 7.56 24.44
N PRO A 58 12.04 6.43 23.91
CA PRO A 58 12.36 6.01 22.54
C PRO A 58 11.84 6.97 21.47
N LEU A 59 10.68 7.62 21.67
CA LEU A 59 10.18 8.64 20.74
C LEU A 59 11.07 9.89 20.73
N VAL A 60 11.59 10.33 21.88
CA VAL A 60 12.53 11.47 21.93
C VAL A 60 13.84 11.16 21.21
N LEU A 61 14.35 9.92 21.35
CA LEU A 61 15.50 9.46 20.57
C LEU A 61 15.17 9.44 19.07
N GLN A 62 14.06 8.83 18.65
CA GLN A 62 13.64 8.77 17.24
C GLN A 62 13.34 10.16 16.63
N ALA A 63 12.85 11.11 17.42
CA ALA A 63 12.65 12.50 16.99
C ALA A 63 13.99 13.24 16.82
N ARG A 64 14.95 13.07 17.74
CA ARG A 64 16.31 13.60 17.60
C ARG A 64 17.02 13.02 16.36
N SER A 65 16.85 11.73 16.11
CA SER A 65 17.33 11.02 14.92
C SER A 65 16.77 11.64 13.63
N TYR A 66 15.45 11.77 13.55
CA TYR A 66 14.75 12.36 12.41
C TYR A 66 15.18 13.82 12.16
N ILE A 67 15.28 14.64 13.21
CA ILE A 67 15.72 16.04 13.11
C ILE A 67 17.13 16.14 12.51
N ARG A 68 18.07 15.26 12.89
CA ARG A 68 19.42 15.24 12.31
C ARG A 68 19.43 14.96 10.81
N PHE A 69 18.58 14.05 10.33
CA PHE A 69 18.54 13.66 8.92
C PHE A 69 17.77 14.63 8.03
N VAL A 70 16.72 15.30 8.56
CA VAL A 70 15.92 16.30 7.81
C VAL A 70 16.51 17.71 7.88
N THR A 71 17.57 17.94 8.66
CA THR A 71 18.31 19.21 8.65
C THR A 71 19.15 19.28 7.37
N PRO A 72 19.07 20.36 6.56
CA PRO A 72 19.89 20.49 5.37
C PRO A 72 21.39 20.46 5.69
N HIS A 73 22.13 19.62 4.98
CA HIS A 73 23.57 19.43 5.14
C HIS A 73 24.36 20.08 3.99
N LYS A 74 25.68 20.14 4.14
CA LYS A 74 26.61 20.71 3.15
C LYS A 74 27.94 19.96 3.22
N ILE A 75 28.46 19.56 2.06
CA ILE A 75 29.67 18.74 1.94
C ILE A 75 30.92 19.62 2.13
N SER A 76 31.93 19.13 2.86
CA SER A 76 33.21 19.82 3.00
C SER A 76 33.94 19.97 1.66
N ARG A 77 34.44 21.17 1.36
CA ARG A 77 35.17 21.45 0.10
C ARG A 77 36.36 20.53 -0.16
N GLY A 78 37.08 20.12 0.89
CA GLY A 78 38.25 19.24 0.78
C GLY A 78 37.97 17.78 0.38
N VAL A 79 36.70 17.39 0.22
CA VAL A 79 36.30 16.06 -0.28
C VAL A 79 35.44 16.14 -1.56
N LEU A 80 35.25 17.34 -2.11
CA LEU A 80 34.64 17.55 -3.43
C LEU A 80 35.73 17.51 -4.52
N PRO A 81 35.42 17.02 -5.73
CA PRO A 81 36.36 17.04 -6.85
C PRO A 81 36.64 18.49 -7.29
N PRO A 82 37.84 18.80 -7.83
CA PRO A 82 38.13 20.13 -8.38
C PRO A 82 37.31 20.41 -9.64
N ASP A 83 36.83 21.63 -9.78
CA ASP A 83 36.16 22.08 -11.00
C ASP A 83 37.14 21.99 -12.20
N ASN A 84 36.80 21.18 -13.20
CA ASN A 84 37.54 20.91 -14.45
C ASN A 84 38.71 19.89 -14.41
N CYS A 85 38.85 19.04 -13.38
CA CYS A 85 39.76 17.89 -13.46
C CYS A 85 39.12 16.68 -14.17
N GLU A 86 39.83 16.08 -15.14
CA GLU A 86 39.52 14.73 -15.61
C GLU A 86 39.84 13.69 -14.52
N HIS A 87 39.21 12.51 -14.60
CA HIS A 87 39.31 11.47 -13.59
C HIS A 87 40.22 10.32 -14.05
N GLU A 88 41.18 9.95 -13.22
CA GLU A 88 42.19 8.94 -13.55
C GLU A 88 41.78 7.55 -13.05
N ASN A 89 42.00 6.55 -13.91
CA ASN A 89 41.55 5.16 -13.74
C ASN A 89 42.73 4.15 -13.71
N VAL A 90 43.97 4.63 -13.79
CA VAL A 90 45.19 3.81 -13.92
C VAL A 90 45.79 3.51 -12.55
N ASP A 91 46.22 2.26 -12.33
CA ASP A 91 46.86 1.78 -11.10
C ASP A 91 46.12 2.19 -9.81
N LEU A 92 44.79 2.01 -9.83
CA LEU A 92 43.87 2.43 -8.76
C LEU A 92 44.30 1.96 -7.35
N LEU A 93 44.78 0.73 -7.19
CA LEU A 93 45.18 0.21 -5.86
C LEU A 93 46.56 0.72 -5.40
N GLN A 94 47.32 1.39 -6.26
CA GLN A 94 48.58 2.05 -5.91
C GLN A 94 48.34 3.48 -5.44
N HIS A 95 47.41 4.20 -6.09
CA HIS A 95 47.04 5.58 -5.76
C HIS A 95 45.96 5.68 -4.67
N CYS A 96 45.02 4.74 -4.64
CA CYS A 96 43.89 4.68 -3.70
C CYS A 96 43.95 3.41 -2.83
N PRO A 97 44.94 3.27 -1.92
CA PRO A 97 45.28 2.02 -1.23
C PRO A 97 44.35 1.65 -0.05
N VAL A 98 43.13 2.17 -0.01
CA VAL A 98 42.15 1.94 1.06
C VAL A 98 41.27 0.74 0.72
N GLU A 99 41.47 -0.39 1.41
CA GLU A 99 40.66 -1.61 1.24
C GLU A 99 39.47 -1.68 2.20
N GLY A 100 39.51 -0.90 3.28
CA GLY A 100 38.49 -0.95 4.32
C GLY A 100 38.33 0.34 5.09
N LEU A 101 37.15 0.50 5.68
CA LEU A 101 36.74 1.68 6.42
C LEU A 101 36.14 1.24 7.76
N PHE A 102 36.62 1.80 8.86
CA PHE A 102 36.20 1.48 10.21
C PHE A 102 35.46 2.67 10.83
N ILE A 103 34.13 2.57 10.86
CA ILE A 103 33.21 3.57 11.42
C ILE A 103 32.36 2.93 12.50
N ALA A 104 32.16 3.63 13.62
CA ALA A 104 31.31 3.20 14.72
C ALA A 104 31.63 1.80 15.28
N GLY A 105 32.89 1.39 15.21
CA GLY A 105 33.34 0.06 15.60
C GLY A 105 33.01 -1.07 14.61
N ILE A 106 32.54 -0.78 13.39
CA ILE A 106 32.21 -1.75 12.34
C ILE A 106 33.18 -1.55 11.16
N TRP A 107 33.70 -2.65 10.61
CA TRP A 107 34.52 -2.62 9.39
C TRP A 107 33.67 -2.82 8.12
N TRP A 108 33.89 -1.98 7.12
CA TRP A 108 33.22 -1.96 5.81
C TRP A 108 34.24 -2.17 4.69
N ASN A 109 33.82 -2.81 3.60
CA ASN A 109 34.63 -2.95 2.39
C ASN A 109 34.71 -1.61 1.65
N VAL A 110 35.87 -1.26 1.09
CA VAL A 110 36.03 -0.12 0.19
C VAL A 110 36.49 -0.62 -1.17
N VAL A 111 35.86 -0.14 -2.25
CA VAL A 111 36.29 -0.39 -3.64
C VAL A 111 36.51 0.94 -4.34
N PRO A 112 37.76 1.37 -4.62
CA PRO A 112 38.03 2.58 -5.39
C PRO A 112 37.61 2.41 -6.85
N ALA A 113 37.17 3.48 -7.49
CA ALA A 113 36.67 3.46 -8.87
C ALA A 113 37.46 4.38 -9.82
N HIS A 114 37.80 5.59 -9.38
CA HIS A 114 38.59 6.60 -10.09
C HIS A 114 39.18 7.58 -9.06
N TYR A 115 40.15 8.41 -9.45
CA TYR A 115 40.71 9.46 -8.59
C TYR A 115 40.98 10.77 -9.32
N TYR A 116 41.25 11.81 -8.53
CA TYR A 116 41.65 13.15 -8.95
C TYR A 116 42.91 13.55 -8.17
N PRO A 117 43.92 14.14 -8.83
CA PRO A 117 45.07 14.72 -8.14
C PRO A 117 44.66 15.97 -7.34
N ALA A 118 45.33 16.23 -6.21
CA ALA A 118 45.12 17.43 -5.40
C ALA A 118 46.45 17.93 -4.80
N ASP A 119 46.56 19.24 -4.56
CA ASP A 119 47.85 19.93 -4.27
C ASP A 119 48.63 19.40 -3.06
N ASN A 120 48.01 18.60 -2.18
CA ASN A 120 48.64 17.99 -1.00
C ASN A 120 48.22 16.50 -0.76
N GLY A 121 47.60 15.85 -1.75
CA GLY A 121 47.07 14.49 -1.58
C GLY A 121 46.36 13.93 -2.81
N LEU A 122 45.54 12.91 -2.59
CA LEU A 122 44.71 12.27 -3.61
C LEU A 122 43.25 12.25 -3.18
N LEU A 123 42.34 12.56 -4.11
CA LEU A 123 40.90 12.43 -3.91
C LEU A 123 40.39 11.21 -4.69
N CYS A 124 40.00 10.16 -3.99
CA CYS A 124 39.55 8.90 -4.57
C CYS A 124 38.02 8.76 -4.47
N HIS A 125 37.34 8.51 -5.59
CA HIS A 125 35.96 8.05 -5.56
C HIS A 125 35.91 6.57 -5.19
N PHE A 126 35.00 6.21 -4.29
CA PHE A 126 34.86 4.85 -3.79
C PHE A 126 33.40 4.41 -3.72
N THR A 127 33.22 3.10 -3.69
CA THR A 127 31.91 2.46 -3.54
C THR A 127 31.94 1.41 -2.44
N VAL A 128 30.77 1.12 -1.86
CA VAL A 128 30.53 -0.09 -1.06
C VAL A 128 29.42 -0.88 -1.75
N PRO A 129 29.76 -1.75 -2.73
CA PRO A 129 28.78 -2.29 -3.67
C PRO A 129 27.63 -3.07 -3.02
N GLN A 130 27.89 -3.71 -1.87
CA GLN A 130 26.94 -4.50 -1.09
C GLN A 130 25.79 -3.66 -0.50
N TYR A 131 25.95 -2.33 -0.47
CA TYR A 131 25.04 -1.40 0.21
C TYR A 131 24.71 -0.17 -0.64
N ASN A 132 24.99 -0.15 -1.95
CA ASN A 132 24.68 1.00 -2.82
C ASN A 132 25.17 2.35 -2.21
N ILE A 133 26.42 2.34 -1.73
CA ILE A 133 27.12 3.50 -1.20
C ILE A 133 28.08 4.04 -2.25
N HIS A 134 28.05 5.34 -2.46
CA HIS A 134 28.93 6.10 -3.35
C HIS A 134 29.43 7.37 -2.65
N GLY A 135 30.70 7.70 -2.82
CA GLY A 135 31.31 8.84 -2.13
C GLY A 135 32.77 9.08 -2.51
N ASN A 136 33.38 10.12 -1.95
CA ASN A 136 34.77 10.46 -2.17
C ASN A 136 35.52 10.49 -0.84
N TYR A 137 36.78 10.03 -0.84
CA TYR A 137 37.71 10.25 0.25
C TYR A 137 38.95 11.02 -0.21
N TYR A 138 39.42 11.93 0.64
CA TYR A 138 40.72 12.58 0.54
C TYR A 138 41.72 11.86 1.44
N LEU A 139 42.90 11.57 0.89
CA LEU A 139 44.06 10.99 1.56
C LEU A 139 45.26 11.94 1.36
N GLY A 140 45.80 12.48 2.45
CA GLY A 140 46.96 13.38 2.38
C GLY A 140 48.30 12.63 2.38
N ASN A 141 49.31 13.21 1.73
CA ASN A 141 50.60 12.54 1.48
C ASN A 141 51.55 12.48 2.69
N ASN A 142 51.36 13.34 3.70
CA ASN A 142 52.22 13.43 4.88
C ASN A 142 51.62 12.66 6.06
N THR A 143 52.46 12.08 6.92
CA THR A 143 51.98 11.45 8.17
C THR A 143 51.42 12.48 9.14
N THR A 144 50.50 12.04 10.00
CA THR A 144 49.85 12.85 11.03
C THR A 144 49.62 12.02 12.29
N LYS A 145 49.29 12.67 13.40
CA LYS A 145 48.97 11.97 14.65
C LYS A 145 47.73 11.09 14.47
N ALA A 146 47.86 9.80 14.79
CA ALA A 146 46.79 8.81 14.74
C ALA A 146 45.51 9.26 15.48
N ALA A 147 44.35 8.95 14.89
CA ALA A 147 43.05 9.18 15.50
C ALA A 147 42.80 8.26 16.71
N ILE A 148 41.90 8.67 17.61
CA ILE A 148 41.58 7.94 18.85
C ILE A 148 41.02 6.51 18.58
N THR A 149 40.48 6.27 17.40
CA THR A 149 39.95 4.97 16.95
C THR A 149 40.98 4.10 16.23
N THR A 150 42.17 4.62 15.91
CA THR A 150 43.25 3.90 15.22
C THR A 150 44.03 2.99 16.19
N PRO A 151 44.41 1.76 15.80
CA PRO A 151 45.16 0.87 16.68
C PRO A 151 46.62 1.34 16.87
N PRO A 152 47.25 1.08 18.04
CA PRO A 152 48.63 1.52 18.33
C PRO A 152 49.70 1.01 17.33
N SER A 153 49.44 -0.08 16.60
CA SER A 153 50.28 -0.60 15.52
C SER A 153 50.38 0.29 14.27
N CYS A 154 49.75 1.47 14.31
CA CYS A 154 49.68 2.44 13.23
C CYS A 154 50.06 3.86 13.69
N GLU A 155 50.57 4.05 14.91
CA GLU A 155 50.79 5.39 15.49
C GLU A 155 51.76 6.25 14.65
N ASP A 156 52.84 5.65 14.13
CA ASP A 156 53.83 6.31 13.27
C ASP A 156 53.51 6.26 11.76
N GLU A 157 52.60 5.36 11.33
CA GLU A 157 52.20 5.18 9.92
C GLU A 157 50.73 5.58 9.64
N SER A 158 50.29 6.65 10.31
CA SER A 158 48.97 7.25 10.13
C SER A 158 48.99 8.45 9.18
N PHE A 159 48.08 8.48 8.22
CA PHE A 159 47.91 9.56 7.23
C PHE A 159 46.54 10.24 7.39
N PRO A 160 46.42 11.56 7.17
CA PRO A 160 45.15 12.27 7.35
C PRO A 160 44.13 11.79 6.32
N PHE A 161 42.93 11.46 6.81
CA PHE A 161 41.83 10.92 6.00
C PHE A 161 40.53 11.64 6.31
N SER A 162 39.81 12.06 5.27
CA SER A 162 38.46 12.62 5.40
C SER A 162 37.61 12.20 4.21
N HIS A 163 36.35 11.89 4.44
CA HIS A 163 35.48 11.40 3.37
C HIS A 163 34.02 11.79 3.59
N TYR A 164 33.24 11.78 2.50
CA TYR A 164 31.79 11.74 2.55
C TYR A 164 31.26 10.57 1.74
N PHE A 165 30.05 10.12 2.04
CA PHE A 165 29.28 9.26 1.14
C PHE A 165 27.77 9.48 1.24
N TYR A 166 27.08 8.97 0.23
CA TYR A 166 25.64 8.74 0.27
C TYR A 166 25.32 7.24 0.21
N HIS A 167 24.31 6.83 0.97
CA HIS A 167 23.76 5.47 1.01
C HIS A 167 22.31 5.46 0.53
N GLY A 168 22.05 4.82 -0.61
CA GLY A 168 20.69 4.78 -1.17
C GLY A 168 19.69 4.02 -0.32
N SER A 169 18.51 4.60 -0.10
CA SER A 169 17.38 3.96 0.62
C SER A 169 16.57 3.02 -0.30
N ILE A 170 15.42 2.54 0.19
CA ILE A 170 14.36 1.90 -0.62
C ILE A 170 13.44 2.98 -1.25
N GLY A 171 13.41 4.19 -0.68
CA GLY A 171 12.71 5.36 -1.24
C GLY A 171 13.56 6.20 -2.21
N TYR A 172 13.00 7.30 -2.71
CA TYR A 172 13.67 8.26 -3.62
C TYR A 172 14.74 9.15 -2.94
N PHE A 173 15.38 8.67 -1.88
CA PHE A 173 16.38 9.43 -1.11
C PHE A 173 17.57 8.56 -0.70
N ALA A 174 18.67 9.20 -0.36
CA ALA A 174 19.85 8.61 0.23
C ALA A 174 20.20 9.29 1.57
N PHE A 175 20.80 8.54 2.48
CA PHE A 175 21.38 9.06 3.71
C PHE A 175 22.81 9.57 3.45
N TYR A 176 23.14 10.77 3.94
CA TYR A 176 24.47 11.38 3.88
C TYR A 176 25.24 11.15 5.18
N GLU A 177 26.55 10.92 5.05
CA GLU A 177 27.53 10.80 6.11
C GLU A 177 28.81 11.56 5.68
N GLU A 178 29.48 12.21 6.64
CA GLU A 178 30.83 12.75 6.44
C GLU A 178 31.68 12.58 7.71
N ALA A 179 32.84 11.95 7.56
CA ALA A 179 33.74 11.58 8.66
C ALA A 179 35.18 12.02 8.44
N LYS A 180 35.91 12.21 9.54
CA LYS A 180 37.35 12.52 9.55
C LYS A 180 38.11 11.57 10.48
N GLY A 181 39.40 11.37 10.22
CA GLY A 181 40.27 10.49 11.01
C GLY A 181 41.60 10.23 10.32
N THR A 182 42.10 9.00 10.42
CA THR A 182 43.40 8.61 9.86
C THR A 182 43.38 7.25 9.17
N TYR A 183 44.05 7.17 8.02
CA TYR A 183 44.36 5.94 7.31
C TYR A 183 45.61 5.28 7.89
N CYS A 184 45.52 3.99 8.20
CA CYS A 184 46.68 3.18 8.56
C CYS A 184 47.22 2.43 7.34
N LYS A 185 48.52 2.63 7.06
CA LYS A 185 49.22 1.95 5.96
C LYS A 185 49.47 0.45 6.23
N ASN A 186 49.70 0.08 7.49
CA ASN A 186 49.99 -1.31 7.88
C ASN A 186 48.82 -2.30 7.67
N ASP A 187 47.56 -1.85 7.82
CA ASP A 187 46.36 -2.69 7.67
C ASP A 187 45.39 -2.24 6.56
N ARG A 188 45.77 -1.20 5.81
CA ARG A 188 45.02 -0.58 4.71
C ARG A 188 43.61 -0.12 5.08
N THR A 189 43.37 0.16 6.36
CA THR A 189 42.06 0.56 6.89
C THR A 189 42.06 2.04 7.30
N ALA A 190 41.02 2.77 6.88
CA ALA A 190 40.73 4.12 7.36
C ALA A 190 39.91 4.07 8.65
N TYR A 191 40.40 4.72 9.71
CA TYR A 191 39.77 4.78 11.03
C TYR A 191 39.21 6.18 11.25
N VAL A 192 37.89 6.31 11.37
CA VAL A 192 37.20 7.61 11.27
C VAL A 192 36.10 7.81 12.32
N LEU A 193 35.78 9.08 12.59
CA LEU A 193 34.67 9.52 13.42
C LEU A 193 33.74 10.42 12.60
N VAL A 194 32.44 10.17 12.70
CA VAL A 194 31.37 10.88 11.97
C VAL A 194 31.16 12.30 12.51
N GLU A 195 31.21 13.28 11.62
CA GLU A 195 30.96 14.69 11.92
C GLU A 195 29.65 15.19 11.28
N GLY A 196 29.36 14.77 10.04
CA GLY A 196 28.19 15.17 9.25
C GLY A 196 27.14 14.07 9.10
N LEU A 197 25.86 14.45 9.12
CA LEU A 197 24.71 13.59 8.81
C LEU A 197 23.62 14.41 8.11
N GLY A 198 22.83 13.77 7.25
CA GLY A 198 21.74 14.40 6.50
C GLY A 198 21.06 13.42 5.54
N THR A 199 20.20 13.92 4.65
CA THR A 199 19.56 13.13 3.58
C THR A 199 19.42 13.97 2.31
N TYR A 200 19.37 13.31 1.15
CA TYR A 200 19.21 13.98 -0.16
C TYR A 200 18.29 13.17 -1.08
N ASP A 201 17.44 13.84 -1.86
CA ASP A 201 16.50 13.21 -2.81
C ASP A 201 17.19 12.71 -4.11
N SER A 202 18.14 11.78 -3.95
CA SER A 202 18.85 11.07 -5.02
C SER A 202 19.05 9.60 -4.65
N ASN A 203 18.96 8.67 -5.61
CA ASN A 203 19.18 7.24 -5.40
C ASN A 203 19.48 6.48 -6.71
N GLY A 204 20.04 5.28 -6.62
CA GLY A 204 20.40 4.43 -7.76
C GLY A 204 21.54 5.04 -8.59
N PRO A 205 21.52 4.93 -9.94
CA PRO A 205 22.56 5.50 -10.81
C PRO A 205 22.79 7.00 -10.59
N ALA A 206 21.76 7.74 -10.18
CA ALA A 206 21.83 9.16 -9.81
C ALA A 206 22.90 9.45 -8.76
N LEU A 207 23.07 8.51 -7.82
CA LEU A 207 23.97 8.62 -6.68
C LEU A 207 25.41 8.24 -7.06
N ALA A 208 25.56 7.37 -8.06
CA ALA A 208 26.86 6.94 -8.59
C ALA A 208 27.55 8.03 -9.45
N TYR A 209 26.77 8.98 -9.99
CA TYR A 209 27.28 10.11 -10.77
C TYR A 209 27.21 11.45 -9.99
N ASP A 210 26.93 11.42 -8.69
CA ASP A 210 26.82 12.62 -7.86
C ASP A 210 28.20 13.09 -7.35
N GLN A 211 28.81 14.02 -8.09
CA GLN A 211 30.07 14.69 -7.73
C GLN A 211 29.97 15.58 -6.48
N GLY A 212 28.79 15.74 -5.87
CA GLY A 212 28.55 16.63 -4.74
C GLY A 212 28.17 18.05 -5.15
N SER A 213 28.16 18.98 -4.19
CA SER A 213 27.97 20.42 -4.40
C SER A 213 28.46 21.19 -3.17
N THR A 214 28.81 22.46 -3.35
CA THR A 214 29.07 23.38 -2.23
C THR A 214 27.81 24.06 -1.68
N GLU A 215 26.64 23.76 -2.24
CA GLU A 215 25.33 24.24 -1.77
C GLU A 215 24.80 23.39 -0.60
N TYR A 216 23.68 23.84 -0.01
CA TYR A 216 22.92 23.02 0.95
C TYR A 216 22.09 21.97 0.21
N ARG A 217 21.91 20.81 0.85
CA ARG A 217 21.14 19.67 0.32
C ARG A 217 20.24 19.08 1.40
N ASP A 218 19.04 18.67 1.00
CA ASP A 218 18.03 18.06 1.87
C ASP A 218 17.14 17.03 1.13
N SER A 219 16.24 16.37 1.87
CA SER A 219 15.28 15.40 1.32
C SER A 219 13.86 15.71 1.79
N TYR A 220 13.00 16.07 0.84
CA TYR A 220 11.58 16.29 1.05
C TYR A 220 10.87 14.95 1.26
N TRP A 221 11.31 13.86 0.61
CA TRP A 221 10.73 12.53 0.80
C TRP A 221 11.02 11.95 2.19
N TYR A 222 12.25 12.05 2.69
CA TYR A 222 12.57 11.69 4.07
C TYR A 222 11.82 12.58 5.06
N GLY A 223 11.77 13.89 4.79
CA GLY A 223 11.03 14.86 5.58
C GLY A 223 9.56 14.47 5.76
N ILE A 224 8.82 14.25 4.67
CA ILE A 224 7.39 13.91 4.70
C ILE A 224 7.16 12.53 5.34
N SER A 225 7.89 11.49 4.93
CA SER A 225 7.69 10.12 5.41
C SER A 225 7.99 9.99 6.91
N GLY A 226 9.11 10.56 7.37
CA GLY A 226 9.47 10.62 8.79
C GLY A 226 8.50 11.43 9.63
N SER A 227 8.01 12.58 9.12
CA SER A 227 6.97 13.37 9.80
C SER A 227 5.66 12.59 10.01
N VAL A 228 5.18 11.87 8.98
CA VAL A 228 3.99 11.01 9.08
C VAL A 228 4.19 9.90 10.13
N TRP A 229 5.38 9.30 10.18
CA TRP A 229 5.70 8.26 11.15
C TRP A 229 5.80 8.77 12.59
N ILE A 230 6.50 9.90 12.83
CA ILE A 230 6.57 10.57 14.13
C ILE A 230 5.16 10.96 14.60
N ALA A 231 4.35 11.58 13.74
CA ALA A 231 2.96 11.93 14.06
C ALA A 231 2.11 10.70 14.44
N TYR A 232 2.28 9.57 13.73
CA TYR A 232 1.62 8.32 14.07
C TYR A 232 2.04 7.78 15.45
N ARG A 233 3.35 7.77 15.75
CA ARG A 233 3.89 7.37 17.06
C ARG A 233 3.37 8.28 18.18
N CYS A 234 3.29 9.59 17.97
CA CYS A 234 2.70 10.54 18.92
C CYS A 234 1.21 10.21 19.22
N LEU A 235 0.40 9.93 18.20
CA LEU A 235 -1.00 9.53 18.36
C LEU A 235 -1.14 8.19 19.10
N MET A 236 -0.28 7.21 18.79
CA MET A 236 -0.18 5.91 19.47
C MET A 236 0.16 6.06 20.96
N LEU A 237 1.13 6.91 21.32
CA LEU A 237 1.48 7.17 22.71
C LEU A 237 0.38 7.92 23.47
N ARG A 238 -0.30 8.88 22.84
CA ARG A 238 -1.47 9.57 23.41
C ARG A 238 -2.62 8.60 23.70
N ARG A 239 -2.85 7.62 22.81
CA ARG A 239 -3.76 6.48 23.01
C ARG A 239 -3.36 5.68 24.25
N SER A 240 -2.11 5.25 24.33
CA SER A 240 -1.57 4.47 25.46
C SER A 240 -1.68 5.22 26.80
N TYR A 241 -1.26 6.49 26.87
CA TYR A 241 -1.32 7.32 28.07
C TYR A 241 -2.74 7.37 28.65
N ILE A 242 -3.75 7.57 27.81
CA ILE A 242 -5.14 7.64 28.26
C ILE A 242 -5.65 6.27 28.73
N SER A 243 -5.23 5.17 28.10
CA SER A 243 -5.50 3.81 28.58
C SER A 243 -4.89 3.57 29.96
N CYS A 244 -3.60 3.84 30.12
CA CYS A 244 -2.86 3.72 31.39
C CYS A 244 -3.47 4.58 32.51
N LYS A 245 -3.83 5.83 32.21
CA LYS A 245 -4.49 6.76 33.14
C LYS A 245 -5.88 6.30 33.57
N ARG A 246 -6.65 5.67 32.68
CA ARG A 246 -7.97 5.09 32.98
C ARG A 246 -7.86 3.81 33.79
N TYR A 247 -6.99 2.89 33.38
CA TYR A 247 -6.78 1.61 34.05
C TYR A 247 -6.21 1.81 35.46
N GLY A 248 -5.13 2.58 35.61
CA GLY A 248 -4.56 2.92 36.92
C GLY A 248 -5.55 3.59 37.87
N LYS A 249 -6.38 4.54 37.37
CA LYS A 249 -7.45 5.14 38.19
C LYS A 249 -8.54 4.13 38.59
N ARG A 250 -8.74 3.04 37.84
CA ARG A 250 -9.65 1.96 38.24
C ARG A 250 -9.01 1.03 39.27
N CYS A 251 -7.73 0.66 39.12
CA CYS A 251 -6.99 -0.10 40.13
C CYS A 251 -6.95 0.65 41.47
N ASP A 252 -6.58 1.94 41.45
CA ASP A 252 -6.59 2.84 42.61
C ASP A 252 -7.98 2.87 43.30
N ARG A 253 -9.07 2.79 42.53
CA ARG A 253 -10.47 2.76 43.04
C ARG A 253 -10.92 1.40 43.57
N MET A 254 -10.35 0.31 43.09
CA MET A 254 -10.63 -1.06 43.54
C MET A 254 -9.69 -1.49 44.69
N CYS A 255 -8.87 -0.57 45.19
CA CYS A 255 -7.76 -0.83 46.14
C CYS A 255 -6.76 -1.89 45.63
N GLU A 256 -6.67 -2.05 44.31
CA GLU A 256 -5.85 -3.06 43.65
C GLU A 256 -4.42 -2.56 43.41
N ARG A 257 -3.45 -3.28 43.98
CA ARG A 257 -2.02 -2.98 43.80
C ARG A 257 -1.53 -3.61 42.49
N LEU A 258 -0.72 -2.86 41.75
CA LEU A 258 -0.10 -3.28 40.50
C LEU A 258 1.42 -3.37 40.71
N ARG A 259 2.07 -4.45 40.27
CA ARG A 259 3.53 -4.62 40.38
C ARG A 259 4.22 -3.97 39.19
N LEU A 260 5.53 -3.72 39.30
CA LEU A 260 6.32 -3.13 38.21
C LEU A 260 6.21 -3.96 36.92
N ASN A 261 6.36 -5.28 37.00
CA ASN A 261 6.28 -6.19 35.85
C ASN A 261 4.89 -6.14 35.20
N ASP A 262 3.82 -6.15 36.00
CA ASP A 262 2.43 -6.07 35.53
C ASP A 262 2.18 -4.73 34.80
N ALA A 263 2.76 -3.64 35.32
CA ALA A 263 2.69 -2.32 34.70
C ALA A 263 3.46 -2.26 33.37
N VAL A 264 4.61 -2.93 33.25
CA VAL A 264 5.36 -3.05 32.00
C VAL A 264 4.55 -3.78 30.93
N VAL A 265 3.94 -4.92 31.27
CA VAL A 265 3.06 -5.68 30.36
C VAL A 265 1.88 -4.83 29.89
N TYR A 266 1.16 -4.17 30.81
CA TYR A 266 0.02 -3.31 30.45
C TYR A 266 0.44 -2.15 29.53
N VAL A 267 1.55 -1.47 29.85
CA VAL A 267 2.09 -0.38 29.04
C VAL A 267 2.46 -0.87 27.65
N GLN A 268 3.17 -2.00 27.52
CA GLN A 268 3.63 -2.53 26.24
C GLN A 268 2.48 -3.04 25.34
N GLU A 269 1.43 -3.67 25.88
CA GLU A 269 0.22 -3.97 25.11
C GLU A 269 -0.52 -2.67 24.69
N SER A 270 -0.60 -1.66 25.56
CA SER A 270 -1.29 -0.40 25.24
C SER A 270 -0.58 0.45 24.16
N MET A 271 0.73 0.24 23.98
CA MET A 271 1.58 0.88 22.95
C MET A 271 1.73 0.04 21.67
N ARG A 272 0.89 -0.98 21.47
CA ARG A 272 0.83 -1.73 20.22
C ARG A 272 0.58 -0.80 19.03
N LEU A 273 1.30 -1.05 17.93
CA LEU A 273 1.20 -0.30 16.67
C LEU A 273 -0.20 -0.45 16.04
N SER A 274 -0.58 -1.68 15.71
CA SER A 274 -1.90 -2.04 15.19
C SER A 274 -2.99 -1.83 16.27
N ALA A 275 -4.05 -1.10 15.93
CA ALA A 275 -5.24 -1.03 16.77
C ALA A 275 -6.10 -2.31 16.60
N TYR A 276 -7.12 -2.50 17.46
CA TYR A 276 -8.09 -3.56 17.22
C TYR A 276 -8.90 -3.30 15.93
N ASP A 277 -9.42 -4.38 15.35
CA ASP A 277 -10.03 -4.42 14.01
C ASP A 277 -9.09 -4.00 12.85
N ALA A 278 -7.77 -3.94 13.08
CA ALA A 278 -6.78 -3.79 12.01
C ALA A 278 -6.87 -4.93 10.99
N ARG A 279 -6.85 -4.56 9.70
CA ARG A 279 -6.79 -5.45 8.53
C ARG A 279 -5.37 -5.49 7.99
N ASN A 280 -5.03 -6.51 7.19
CA ASN A 280 -3.63 -6.72 6.82
C ASN A 280 -3.05 -5.65 5.86
N TYR A 281 -3.87 -4.89 5.15
CA TYR A 281 -3.38 -3.70 4.44
C TYR A 281 -3.02 -2.53 5.39
N HIS A 282 -3.75 -2.36 6.50
CA HIS A 282 -3.33 -1.41 7.55
C HIS A 282 -2.02 -1.88 8.21
N ARG A 283 -1.85 -3.19 8.41
CA ARG A 283 -0.59 -3.75 8.92
C ARG A 283 0.57 -3.56 7.94
N LEU A 284 0.33 -3.74 6.63
CA LEU A 284 1.32 -3.53 5.58
C LEU A 284 1.77 -2.06 5.50
N ALA A 285 0.85 -1.10 5.58
CA ALA A 285 1.19 0.33 5.62
C ALA A 285 2.00 0.71 6.87
N LEU A 286 1.67 0.13 8.04
CA LEU A 286 2.47 0.30 9.27
C LEU A 286 3.81 -0.42 9.20
N LEU A 287 3.91 -1.55 8.49
CA LEU A 287 5.14 -2.29 8.27
C LEU A 287 6.09 -1.49 7.37
N TYR A 288 5.59 -0.86 6.30
CA TYR A 288 6.38 0.02 5.44
C TYR A 288 7.01 1.18 6.24
N LEU A 289 6.20 1.96 6.98
CA LEU A 289 6.72 3.06 7.82
C LEU A 289 7.67 2.57 8.94
N LEU A 290 7.49 1.34 9.42
CA LEU A 290 8.40 0.71 10.39
C LEU A 290 9.73 0.27 9.74
N VAL A 291 9.74 -0.11 8.47
CA VAL A 291 10.95 -0.44 7.70
C VAL A 291 11.73 0.83 7.35
N GLU A 292 11.08 1.90 6.88
CA GLU A 292 11.74 3.20 6.67
C GLU A 292 12.35 3.73 7.98
N GLY A 293 11.62 3.62 9.10
CA GLY A 293 12.15 3.94 10.42
C GLY A 293 13.28 3.02 10.90
N LEU A 294 13.34 1.78 10.41
CA LEU A 294 14.42 0.83 10.69
C LEU A 294 15.68 1.15 9.87
N MET A 295 15.55 1.62 8.63
CA MET A 295 16.69 2.10 7.82
C MET A 295 17.35 3.32 8.48
N GLY A 296 16.57 4.26 9.01
CA GLY A 296 17.10 5.39 9.78
C GLY A 296 17.81 4.97 11.09
N ASP A 297 17.28 3.99 11.82
CA ASP A 297 17.98 3.41 12.98
C ASP A 297 19.28 2.70 12.55
N LEU A 298 19.27 1.95 11.45
CA LEU A 298 20.42 1.23 10.90
C LEU A 298 21.54 2.18 10.47
N PHE A 299 21.21 3.32 9.83
CA PHE A 299 22.21 4.32 9.46
C PHE A 299 22.82 5.05 10.67
N LEU A 300 22.08 5.17 11.78
CA LEU A 300 22.64 5.79 12.99
C LEU A 300 23.60 4.87 13.74
N LEU A 301 23.54 3.56 13.50
CA LEU A 301 24.52 2.60 14.01
C LEU A 301 25.90 2.76 13.39
N ILE A 302 25.98 3.20 12.13
CA ILE A 302 27.27 3.46 11.47
C ILE A 302 27.81 4.86 11.82
N ALA A 303 27.01 5.68 12.52
CA ALA A 303 27.29 7.09 12.75
C ALA A 303 27.53 7.50 14.22
N GLN A 304 27.37 6.60 15.19
CA GLN A 304 27.42 6.96 16.62
C GLN A 304 28.11 5.91 17.49
N GLU A 305 29.15 6.34 18.21
CA GLU A 305 29.95 5.48 19.08
C GLU A 305 29.52 5.47 20.55
N GLY A 306 30.19 4.62 21.32
CA GLY A 306 30.08 4.56 22.78
C GLY A 306 28.68 4.19 23.26
N PHE A 307 28.19 4.92 24.26
CA PHE A 307 26.92 4.63 24.91
C PHE A 307 25.70 4.89 24.00
N VAL A 308 25.78 5.85 23.08
CA VAL A 308 24.63 6.21 22.24
C VAL A 308 24.40 5.18 21.14
N GLY A 309 25.47 4.72 20.46
CA GLY A 309 25.40 3.60 19.51
C GLY A 309 24.83 2.33 20.14
N ARG A 310 25.22 2.02 21.40
CA ARG A 310 24.64 0.91 22.18
C ARG A 310 23.13 1.05 22.42
N LEU A 311 22.62 2.27 22.60
CA LEU A 311 21.17 2.51 22.69
C LEU A 311 20.47 2.37 21.33
N GLN A 312 21.12 2.77 20.22
CA GLN A 312 20.59 2.53 18.88
C GLN A 312 20.54 1.05 18.51
N TYR A 313 21.50 0.21 18.93
CA TYR A 313 21.42 -1.25 18.69
C TYR A 313 20.19 -1.88 19.40
N ILE A 314 19.83 -1.35 20.58
CA ILE A 314 18.61 -1.74 21.29
C ILE A 314 17.35 -1.22 20.56
N SER A 315 17.38 0.01 20.02
CA SER A 315 16.29 0.56 19.19
C SER A 315 16.03 -0.27 17.93
N LEU A 316 17.08 -0.60 17.17
CA LEU A 316 17.02 -1.47 16.00
C LEU A 316 16.40 -2.83 16.35
N SER A 317 16.89 -3.47 17.42
CA SER A 317 16.38 -4.77 17.87
C SER A 317 14.91 -4.71 18.26
N TYR A 318 14.47 -3.63 18.91
CA TYR A 318 13.08 -3.40 19.28
C TYR A 318 12.17 -3.12 18.07
N ASN A 319 12.64 -2.34 17.09
CA ASN A 319 11.89 -2.08 15.85
C ASN A 319 11.79 -3.35 14.98
N LEU A 320 12.86 -4.17 14.91
CA LEU A 320 12.84 -5.48 14.24
C LEU A 320 11.94 -6.50 14.95
N SER A 321 11.92 -6.51 16.29
CA SER A 321 10.94 -7.24 17.11
C SER A 321 9.49 -6.78 16.82
N GLY A 322 9.30 -5.49 16.52
CA GLY A 322 8.06 -4.92 15.98
C GLY A 322 7.69 -5.44 14.59
N VAL A 323 8.64 -5.54 13.66
CA VAL A 323 8.46 -6.13 12.32
C VAL A 323 8.00 -7.58 12.43
N MET A 324 8.71 -8.40 13.21
CA MET A 324 8.34 -9.80 13.47
C MET A 324 6.93 -9.93 14.06
N SER A 325 6.58 -9.06 15.02
CA SER A 325 5.25 -9.02 15.62
C SER A 325 4.16 -8.67 14.60
N MET A 326 4.39 -7.69 13.73
CA MET A 326 3.42 -7.26 12.72
C MET A 326 3.18 -8.34 11.65
N LEU A 327 4.26 -8.98 11.19
CA LEU A 327 4.20 -10.11 10.26
C LEU A 327 3.45 -11.30 10.88
N PHE A 328 3.74 -11.66 12.14
CA PHE A 328 3.02 -12.73 12.82
C PHE A 328 1.52 -12.43 12.98
N GLU A 329 1.12 -11.18 13.29
CA GLU A 329 -0.29 -10.79 13.28
C GLU A 329 -0.95 -10.95 11.91
N MET A 330 -0.23 -10.66 10.82
CA MET A 330 -0.74 -10.84 9.45
C MET A 330 -1.00 -12.32 9.16
N VAL A 331 -0.11 -13.22 9.56
CA VAL A 331 -0.31 -14.68 9.39
C VAL A 331 -1.39 -15.23 10.35
N GLU A 332 -1.44 -14.75 11.60
CA GLU A 332 -2.46 -15.15 12.60
C GLU A 332 -3.88 -14.79 12.13
N THR A 333 -4.05 -13.63 11.49
CA THR A 333 -5.34 -13.20 10.89
C THR A 333 -5.69 -13.87 9.57
N MET A 334 -4.76 -14.56 8.91
CA MET A 334 -5.04 -15.36 7.71
C MET A 334 -5.50 -16.79 8.05
N HIS A 335 -5.47 -17.17 9.34
CA HIS A 335 -5.88 -18.49 9.85
C HIS A 335 -5.12 -19.69 9.23
N TRP A 336 -3.90 -19.46 8.70
CA TRP A 336 -3.07 -20.50 8.05
C TRP A 336 -2.42 -21.50 9.03
N MET A 337 -2.39 -21.20 10.33
CA MET A 337 -1.74 -22.04 11.35
C MET A 337 -2.76 -22.82 12.18
N LYS A 338 -2.49 -24.11 12.43
CA LYS A 338 -3.22 -24.91 13.42
C LYS A 338 -2.99 -24.35 14.83
N GLU A 339 -3.97 -24.44 15.71
CA GLU A 339 -3.96 -23.80 17.05
C GLU A 339 -2.73 -24.16 17.90
N TRP A 340 -2.25 -25.42 17.84
CA TRP A 340 -1.06 -25.84 18.58
C TRP A 340 0.24 -25.23 18.01
N VAL A 341 0.32 -25.03 16.69
CA VAL A 341 1.45 -24.34 16.03
C VAL A 341 1.42 -22.85 16.40
N ARG A 342 0.24 -22.23 16.37
CA ARG A 342 0.02 -20.84 16.82
C ARG A 342 0.48 -20.65 18.26
N CYS A 343 0.09 -21.55 19.17
CA CYS A 343 0.52 -21.52 20.58
C CYS A 343 2.04 -21.69 20.71
N LEU A 344 2.64 -22.67 20.02
CA LEU A 344 4.07 -22.95 20.07
C LEU A 344 4.91 -21.75 19.63
N ILE A 345 4.60 -21.16 18.47
CA ILE A 345 5.32 -19.99 17.95
C ILE A 345 5.11 -18.77 18.85
N LYS A 346 3.87 -18.51 19.29
CA LYS A 346 3.56 -17.35 20.15
C LYS A 346 4.24 -17.45 21.52
N ARG A 347 4.38 -18.64 22.10
CA ARG A 347 5.07 -18.87 23.37
C ARG A 347 6.60 -18.88 23.25
N LEU A 348 7.18 -19.41 22.17
CA LEU A 348 8.63 -19.39 21.95
C LEU A 348 9.17 -18.00 21.58
N LEU A 349 8.51 -17.29 20.65
CA LEU A 349 9.07 -16.07 20.03
C LEU A 349 8.45 -14.77 20.56
N PHE A 350 7.24 -14.81 21.10
CA PHE A 350 6.44 -13.64 21.48
C PHE A 350 6.02 -13.72 22.96
N ASN A 351 6.97 -13.96 23.86
CA ASN A 351 6.78 -13.88 25.31
C ASN A 351 7.57 -12.71 25.93
N TYR A 352 7.06 -12.16 27.04
CA TYR A 352 7.67 -11.03 27.73
C TYR A 352 9.00 -11.38 28.42
N GLU A 353 9.17 -12.62 28.89
CA GLU A 353 10.37 -13.06 29.62
C GLU A 353 11.64 -13.09 28.76
N THR A 354 11.55 -13.43 27.47
CA THR A 354 12.70 -13.50 26.55
C THR A 354 12.75 -12.38 25.52
N MET A 355 11.73 -11.52 25.43
CA MET A 355 11.69 -10.38 24.50
C MET A 355 12.94 -9.51 24.65
N LEU A 356 13.16 -8.97 25.86
CA LEU A 356 14.29 -8.07 26.16
C LEU A 356 15.63 -8.80 26.08
N LEU A 357 15.71 -10.06 26.52
CA LEU A 357 16.92 -10.87 26.45
C LEU A 357 17.39 -11.06 25.00
N GLY A 358 16.46 -11.36 24.09
CA GLY A 358 16.73 -11.43 22.66
C GLY A 358 17.18 -10.09 22.09
N GLU A 359 16.52 -8.99 22.47
CA GLU A 359 16.87 -7.64 22.02
C GLU A 359 18.29 -7.24 22.49
N CYS A 360 18.65 -7.48 23.75
CA CYS A 360 19.98 -7.19 24.27
C CYS A 360 21.10 -8.06 23.68
N ILE A 361 20.86 -9.36 23.47
CA ILE A 361 21.89 -10.26 22.89
C ILE A 361 22.05 -9.99 21.38
N CYS A 362 20.96 -9.70 20.66
CA CYS A 362 21.05 -9.28 19.26
C CYS A 362 21.83 -7.97 19.12
N ALA A 363 21.52 -6.97 19.96
CA ALA A 363 22.28 -5.72 20.03
C ALA A 363 23.77 -5.92 20.29
N ALA A 364 24.14 -6.79 21.23
CA ALA A 364 25.54 -7.09 21.56
C ALA A 364 26.28 -7.88 20.46
N ALA A 365 25.59 -8.77 19.75
CA ALA A 365 26.18 -9.55 18.66
C ALA A 365 26.32 -8.77 17.34
N MET A 366 25.52 -7.71 17.15
CA MET A 366 25.34 -7.02 15.87
C MET A 366 26.65 -6.49 15.26
N GLN A 367 27.45 -5.78 16.06
CA GLN A 367 28.70 -5.14 15.62
C GLN A 367 29.72 -6.17 15.10
N HIS A 368 29.85 -7.30 15.80
CA HIS A 368 30.70 -8.42 15.38
C HIS A 368 30.14 -9.14 14.14
N TYR A 369 28.83 -9.33 14.08
CA TYR A 369 28.17 -9.96 12.93
C TYR A 369 28.35 -9.16 11.63
N LEU A 370 28.11 -7.84 11.66
CA LEU A 370 28.30 -6.96 10.50
C LEU A 370 29.77 -6.95 10.03
N THR A 371 30.71 -6.84 10.98
CA THR A 371 32.15 -6.91 10.70
C THR A 371 32.56 -8.23 10.05
N ALA A 372 32.05 -9.37 10.55
CA ALA A 372 32.33 -10.69 10.00
C ALA A 372 31.66 -10.93 8.63
N LEU A 373 30.46 -10.38 8.43
CA LEU A 373 29.73 -10.43 7.15
C LEU A 373 30.48 -9.64 6.07
N ASN A 374 30.90 -8.42 6.37
CA ASN A 374 31.66 -7.58 5.45
C ASN A 374 33.02 -8.21 5.09
N ARG A 375 33.74 -8.76 6.08
CA ARG A 375 35.02 -9.49 5.86
C ARG A 375 34.86 -10.87 5.19
N SER A 376 33.63 -11.32 4.90
CA SER A 376 33.41 -12.60 4.22
C SER A 376 33.85 -12.56 2.75
N LYS A 377 34.34 -13.70 2.23
CA LYS A 377 34.80 -13.81 0.83
C LYS A 377 33.73 -13.42 -0.20
N GLY A 378 32.45 -13.68 0.10
CA GLY A 378 31.33 -13.37 -0.81
C GLY A 378 31.04 -11.87 -0.92
N PHE A 379 31.21 -11.10 0.17
CA PHE A 379 31.01 -9.65 0.14
C PHE A 379 32.27 -8.91 -0.29
N ARG A 380 33.47 -9.27 0.19
CA ARG A 380 34.73 -8.56 -0.11
C ARG A 380 35.07 -8.45 -1.61
N HIS A 381 34.51 -9.30 -2.47
CA HIS A 381 34.74 -9.30 -3.92
C HIS A 381 33.46 -9.15 -4.76
N SER A 382 32.41 -8.51 -4.22
CA SER A 382 31.08 -8.48 -4.86
C SER A 382 30.87 -7.38 -5.92
N ASP A 383 31.88 -6.59 -6.25
CA ASP A 383 31.79 -5.50 -7.23
C ASP A 383 31.31 -5.99 -8.62
N SER A 384 31.89 -7.09 -9.11
CA SER A 384 31.49 -7.71 -10.39
C SER A 384 30.03 -8.17 -10.40
N ALA A 385 29.50 -8.68 -9.28
CA ALA A 385 28.10 -9.05 -9.13
C ALA A 385 27.17 -7.82 -9.09
N SER A 386 27.61 -6.75 -8.41
CA SER A 386 26.90 -5.47 -8.37
C SER A 386 26.77 -4.84 -9.77
N ARG A 387 27.88 -4.77 -10.52
CA ARG A 387 27.88 -4.25 -11.91
C ARG A 387 27.03 -5.09 -12.87
N LEU A 388 26.93 -6.41 -12.64
CA LEU A 388 26.14 -7.32 -13.47
C LEU A 388 24.62 -7.17 -13.26
N VAL A 389 24.16 -6.89 -12.03
CA VAL A 389 22.73 -6.95 -11.65
C VAL A 389 22.12 -5.57 -11.34
N SER A 390 22.94 -4.54 -11.14
CA SER A 390 22.67 -3.19 -10.59
C SER A 390 23.00 -3.07 -9.09
N PRO A 391 23.74 -2.02 -8.66
CA PRO A 391 24.02 -1.73 -7.26
C PRO A 391 22.78 -1.66 -6.37
N TYR A 392 21.66 -1.15 -6.89
CA TYR A 392 20.41 -1.06 -6.15
C TYR A 392 19.84 -2.46 -5.80
N VAL A 393 19.84 -3.38 -6.76
CA VAL A 393 19.36 -4.75 -6.56
C VAL A 393 20.34 -5.54 -5.66
N TRP A 394 21.64 -5.35 -5.85
CA TRP A 394 22.66 -5.98 -5.02
C TRP A 394 22.62 -5.47 -3.56
N SER A 395 22.31 -4.19 -3.34
CA SER A 395 22.08 -3.64 -2.00
C SER A 395 20.85 -4.20 -1.30
N LEU A 396 19.79 -4.52 -2.04
CA LEU A 396 18.62 -5.20 -1.46
C LEU A 396 18.99 -6.61 -0.97
N VAL A 397 19.89 -7.31 -1.68
CA VAL A 397 20.45 -8.60 -1.22
C VAL A 397 21.34 -8.39 0.01
N GLY A 398 22.22 -7.38 0.01
CA GLY A 398 23.10 -7.07 1.15
C GLY A 398 22.33 -6.80 2.45
N HIS A 399 21.37 -5.88 2.40
CA HIS A 399 20.46 -5.60 3.53
C HIS A 399 19.59 -6.80 3.90
N GLY A 400 19.13 -7.57 2.91
CA GLY A 400 18.38 -8.80 3.13
C GLY A 400 19.16 -9.83 3.96
N VAL A 401 20.46 -10.02 3.68
CA VAL A 401 21.33 -10.90 4.48
C VAL A 401 21.47 -10.38 5.91
N ILE A 402 21.70 -9.07 6.11
CA ILE A 402 21.75 -8.47 7.45
C ILE A 402 20.47 -8.78 8.23
N VAL A 403 19.30 -8.40 7.70
CA VAL A 403 18.01 -8.54 8.38
C VAL A 403 17.70 -10.00 8.70
N LEU A 404 17.99 -10.94 7.78
CA LEU A 404 17.84 -12.37 8.03
C LEU A 404 18.76 -12.88 9.13
N GLY A 405 20.01 -12.42 9.19
CA GLY A 405 20.94 -12.72 10.28
C GLY A 405 20.46 -12.20 11.64
N CYS A 406 20.00 -10.95 11.71
CA CYS A 406 19.42 -10.35 12.91
C CYS A 406 18.20 -11.15 13.40
N VAL A 407 17.28 -11.49 12.50
CA VAL A 407 16.09 -12.30 12.81
C VAL A 407 16.48 -13.71 13.28
N LEU A 408 17.47 -14.35 12.65
CA LEU A 408 17.95 -15.68 13.06
C LEU A 408 18.49 -15.67 14.50
N VAL A 409 19.29 -14.66 14.87
CA VAL A 409 19.80 -14.49 16.24
C VAL A 409 18.65 -14.24 17.22
N LEU A 410 17.72 -13.31 16.91
CA LEU A 410 16.55 -13.03 17.75
C LEU A 410 15.68 -14.28 17.98
N VAL A 411 15.36 -15.01 16.91
CA VAL A 411 14.54 -16.23 16.95
C VAL A 411 15.22 -17.32 17.78
N THR A 412 16.52 -17.52 17.58
CA THR A 412 17.31 -18.55 18.30
C THR A 412 17.40 -18.24 19.78
N VAL A 413 17.79 -17.01 20.15
CA VAL A 413 17.92 -16.59 21.56
C VAL A 413 16.58 -16.63 22.29
N ARG A 414 15.49 -16.14 21.66
CA ARG A 414 14.16 -16.18 22.27
C ARG A 414 13.65 -17.60 22.49
N SER A 415 13.85 -18.48 21.51
CA SER A 415 13.46 -19.89 21.58
C SER A 415 14.24 -20.64 22.65
N LEU A 416 15.58 -20.53 22.67
CA LEU A 416 16.44 -21.18 23.67
C LEU A 416 16.11 -20.67 25.08
N GLY A 417 15.99 -19.35 25.25
CA GLY A 417 15.58 -18.76 26.53
C GLY A 417 14.22 -19.27 27.01
N ALA A 418 13.25 -19.42 26.10
CA ALA A 418 11.91 -19.90 26.44
C ALA A 418 11.92 -21.39 26.81
N ILE A 419 12.70 -22.21 26.10
CA ILE A 419 12.91 -23.64 26.40
C ILE A 419 13.58 -23.81 27.77
N ILE A 420 14.67 -23.07 28.04
CA ILE A 420 15.38 -23.10 29.32
C ILE A 420 14.46 -22.63 30.46
N TYR A 421 13.76 -21.50 30.29
CA TYR A 421 12.79 -21.00 31.27
C TYR A 421 11.70 -22.03 31.56
N MET A 422 11.14 -22.66 30.52
CA MET A 422 10.12 -23.69 30.66
C MET A 422 10.62 -24.92 31.43
N ARG A 423 11.81 -25.42 31.11
CA ARG A 423 12.43 -26.56 31.80
C ARG A 423 12.69 -26.25 33.27
N ILE A 424 13.17 -25.06 33.60
CA ILE A 424 13.41 -24.62 34.98
C ILE A 424 12.08 -24.41 35.73
N LYS A 425 11.09 -23.76 35.12
CA LYS A 425 9.91 -23.26 35.84
C LYS A 425 8.76 -24.26 35.98
N TYR A 426 8.60 -25.18 35.01
CA TYR A 426 7.51 -26.15 34.98
C TYR A 426 7.98 -27.61 34.81
N GLY A 427 9.29 -27.85 34.70
CA GLY A 427 9.87 -29.18 34.50
C GLY A 427 9.63 -29.80 33.12
N CYS A 428 8.63 -29.35 32.36
CA CYS A 428 8.20 -29.94 31.09
C CYS A 428 7.89 -28.89 30.00
N PHE A 429 7.89 -29.34 28.75
CA PHE A 429 7.63 -28.48 27.58
C PHE A 429 6.14 -28.44 27.15
N ALA A 430 5.26 -29.20 27.81
CA ALA A 430 3.84 -29.32 27.43
C ALA A 430 3.12 -27.95 27.34
N VAL A 431 3.45 -27.03 28.25
CA VAL A 431 2.95 -25.65 28.28
C VAL A 431 3.20 -24.88 26.98
N LEU A 432 4.21 -25.23 26.17
CA LEU A 432 4.41 -24.59 24.87
C LEU A 432 3.30 -24.93 23.86
N ILE A 433 2.71 -26.13 23.96
CA ILE A 433 1.71 -26.65 23.00
C ILE A 433 0.28 -26.75 23.54
N THR A 434 0.07 -26.83 24.86
CA THR A 434 -1.27 -26.99 25.46
C THR A 434 -2.16 -25.77 25.19
N PRO A 435 -3.32 -25.89 24.52
CA PRO A 435 -4.21 -24.76 24.27
C PRO A 435 -4.86 -24.26 25.56
N CYS A 436 -5.15 -22.96 25.62
CA CYS A 436 -5.80 -22.30 26.75
C CYS A 436 -7.00 -21.48 26.26
N SER A 437 -8.14 -21.61 26.94
CA SER A 437 -9.38 -20.90 26.57
C SER A 437 -9.26 -19.37 26.59
N VAL A 438 -8.37 -18.82 27.44
CA VAL A 438 -8.04 -17.39 27.45
C VAL A 438 -7.21 -17.00 26.22
N ASP A 439 -6.20 -17.80 25.83
CA ASP A 439 -5.37 -17.52 24.64
C ASP A 439 -6.17 -17.58 23.33
N ALA A 440 -7.19 -18.43 23.28
CA ALA A 440 -8.14 -18.49 22.16
C ALA A 440 -9.15 -17.32 22.18
N THR A 441 -9.57 -16.87 23.36
CA THR A 441 -10.49 -15.72 23.51
C THR A 441 -9.79 -14.39 23.21
N LEU A 442 -8.53 -14.24 23.61
CA LEU A 442 -7.68 -13.13 23.17
C LEU A 442 -7.44 -13.22 21.65
N GLY A 443 -6.92 -14.36 21.17
CA GLY A 443 -6.48 -14.54 19.79
C GLY A 443 -5.46 -13.47 19.39
N ILE A 444 -5.80 -12.70 18.36
CA ILE A 444 -5.00 -11.57 17.88
C ILE A 444 -4.95 -10.38 18.85
N ARG A 445 -5.75 -10.33 19.92
CA ARG A 445 -5.87 -9.14 20.79
C ARG A 445 -4.70 -8.93 21.77
N GLY A 446 -3.97 -9.98 22.12
CA GLY A 446 -2.68 -9.88 22.82
C GLY A 446 -1.51 -9.90 21.83
N LYS A 447 -0.56 -8.99 22.00
CA LYS A 447 0.69 -8.91 21.22
C LYS A 447 1.66 -10.01 21.67
N LEU A 448 1.95 -10.10 22.96
CA LEU A 448 2.82 -11.13 23.56
C LEU A 448 2.09 -11.91 24.67
N VAL A 449 2.72 -12.97 25.18
CA VAL A 449 2.27 -13.78 26.33
C VAL A 449 3.25 -13.68 27.50
N VAL A 450 2.82 -14.07 28.71
CA VAL A 450 3.68 -14.13 29.91
C VAL A 450 3.85 -15.60 30.30
N LEU A 451 5.00 -16.21 29.99
CA LEU A 451 5.27 -17.64 30.22
C LEU A 451 5.14 -18.04 31.69
N GLY A 452 5.74 -17.26 32.60
CA GLY A 452 5.62 -17.44 34.05
C GLY A 452 4.22 -17.12 34.58
N GLY A 453 3.38 -16.49 33.75
CA GLY A 453 2.01 -16.09 34.07
C GLY A 453 1.01 -17.24 34.01
N TYR A 454 1.39 -18.40 33.46
CA TYR A 454 0.56 -19.60 33.41
C TYR A 454 0.67 -20.47 34.68
N MET A 455 -0.31 -21.33 34.87
CA MET A 455 -0.40 -22.39 35.87
C MET A 455 -0.85 -23.68 35.16
N TYR A 456 -0.14 -24.79 35.38
CA TYR A 456 -0.38 -26.05 34.68
C TYR A 456 -0.84 -27.11 35.68
N GLU A 457 -2.12 -27.50 35.61
CA GLU A 457 -2.77 -28.44 36.51
C GLU A 457 -3.49 -29.52 35.68
N ASN A 458 -3.28 -30.80 35.98
CA ASN A 458 -4.05 -31.92 35.41
C ASN A 458 -4.20 -31.87 33.87
N GLY A 459 -3.06 -31.63 33.19
CA GLY A 459 -2.96 -31.53 31.72
C GLY A 459 -3.56 -30.25 31.11
N LYS A 460 -3.92 -29.25 31.93
CA LYS A 460 -4.67 -28.06 31.53
C LYS A 460 -3.93 -26.79 31.95
N LEU A 461 -4.00 -25.76 31.10
CA LEU A 461 -3.30 -24.50 31.29
C LEU A 461 -4.26 -23.38 31.71
N TYR A 462 -3.90 -22.62 32.74
CA TYR A 462 -4.68 -21.50 33.28
C TYR A 462 -3.81 -20.26 33.47
N TYR A 463 -4.41 -19.07 33.38
CA TYR A 463 -3.80 -17.79 33.73
C TYR A 463 -3.92 -17.52 35.23
N LYS A 464 -2.82 -17.05 35.85
CA LYS A 464 -2.81 -16.54 37.23
C LYS A 464 -3.52 -15.18 37.33
N LEU A 465 -3.99 -14.82 38.53
CA LEU A 465 -4.67 -13.56 38.80
C LEU A 465 -3.82 -12.33 38.45
N ASP A 466 -2.57 -12.29 38.90
CA ASP A 466 -1.59 -11.25 38.56
C ASP A 466 -1.48 -11.06 37.05
N THR A 467 -1.45 -12.16 36.28
CA THR A 467 -1.35 -12.13 34.82
C THR A 467 -2.61 -11.57 34.16
N LEU A 468 -3.81 -11.93 34.64
CA LEU A 468 -5.06 -11.35 34.16
C LEU A 468 -5.10 -9.83 34.43
N LYS A 469 -4.61 -9.38 35.59
CA LYS A 469 -4.45 -7.96 35.92
C LYS A 469 -3.40 -7.28 35.03
N ALA A 470 -2.26 -7.91 34.76
CA ALA A 470 -1.20 -7.37 33.89
C ALA A 470 -1.69 -7.09 32.44
N PHE A 471 -2.53 -7.96 31.89
CA PHE A 471 -3.21 -7.72 30.60
C PHE A 471 -4.40 -6.74 30.69
N GLY A 472 -4.71 -6.20 31.86
CA GLY A 472 -5.84 -5.31 32.09
C GLY A 472 -7.20 -5.97 31.94
N MET A 473 -7.28 -7.30 32.06
CA MET A 473 -8.53 -8.05 31.98
C MET A 473 -9.33 -7.87 33.26
N MET A 474 -10.65 -7.70 33.13
CA MET A 474 -11.55 -7.50 34.26
C MET A 474 -12.78 -8.41 34.15
N ARG A 475 -13.34 -8.74 35.31
CA ARG A 475 -14.60 -9.45 35.47
C ARG A 475 -15.72 -8.45 35.32
N MET A 476 -16.75 -8.80 34.57
CA MET A 476 -18.02 -8.08 34.58
C MET A 476 -19.15 -9.04 34.92
N VAL A 477 -20.07 -8.57 35.76
CA VAL A 477 -21.27 -9.32 36.16
C VAL A 477 -22.48 -8.51 35.75
N GLU A 478 -23.42 -9.14 35.04
CA GLU A 478 -24.72 -8.57 34.72
C GLU A 478 -25.76 -8.84 35.82
N GLU A 479 -26.87 -8.11 35.79
CA GLU A 479 -27.99 -8.26 36.73
C GLU A 479 -28.57 -9.68 36.75
N THR A 480 -28.40 -10.44 35.65
CA THR A 480 -28.78 -11.86 35.53
C THR A 480 -27.76 -12.83 36.17
N GLY A 481 -26.74 -12.33 36.87
CA GLY A 481 -25.67 -13.14 37.48
C GLY A 481 -24.62 -13.70 36.51
N ASN A 482 -24.73 -13.44 35.21
CA ASN A 482 -23.80 -13.95 34.21
C ASN A 482 -22.43 -13.25 34.28
N GLU A 483 -21.34 -14.03 34.23
CA GLU A 483 -19.97 -13.54 34.25
C GLU A 483 -19.36 -13.41 32.85
N PHE A 484 -18.60 -12.34 32.64
CA PHE A 484 -17.96 -12.00 31.37
C PHE A 484 -16.51 -11.53 31.55
N LEU A 485 -15.68 -11.86 30.57
CA LEU A 485 -14.33 -11.36 30.41
C LEU A 485 -14.36 -10.04 29.62
N VAL A 486 -13.83 -8.98 30.22
CA VAL A 486 -13.86 -7.61 29.66
C VAL A 486 -12.44 -7.06 29.49
N LEU A 487 -12.22 -6.37 28.36
CA LEU A 487 -10.94 -5.75 27.99
C LEU A 487 -11.16 -4.30 27.51
N HIS A 488 -10.14 -3.45 27.62
CA HIS A 488 -10.12 -2.12 27.00
C HIS A 488 -9.90 -2.23 25.48
N LYS A 489 -10.81 -1.70 24.66
CA LYS A 489 -10.67 -1.67 23.20
C LYS A 489 -9.86 -0.45 22.73
N LEU A 490 -8.61 -0.69 22.34
CA LEU A 490 -7.74 0.27 21.65
C LEU A 490 -8.24 0.51 20.21
N TYR A 491 -8.65 1.75 19.93
CA TYR A 491 -9.00 2.21 18.58
C TYR A 491 -7.82 2.94 17.92
N TRP A 492 -7.93 3.23 16.63
CA TRP A 492 -6.89 3.94 15.85
C TRP A 492 -6.58 5.34 16.40
N ILE A 493 -7.56 6.24 16.38
CA ILE A 493 -7.41 7.67 16.76
C ILE A 493 -8.43 8.08 17.84
N ALA A 494 -9.67 7.57 17.76
CA ALA A 494 -10.71 7.83 18.75
C ALA A 494 -10.37 7.21 20.11
N ILE A 495 -10.77 7.86 21.21
CA ILE A 495 -10.54 7.35 22.58
C ILE A 495 -11.84 7.46 23.39
N PRO A 496 -12.90 6.71 23.01
CA PRO A 496 -14.26 6.89 23.52
C PRO A 496 -14.33 6.76 25.05
N ARG A 497 -15.27 7.47 25.70
CA ARG A 497 -15.44 7.42 27.17
C ARG A 497 -15.92 6.06 27.68
N ARG A 498 -16.57 5.26 26.82
CA ARG A 498 -16.90 3.84 27.05
C ARG A 498 -16.01 3.01 26.13
N ASP A 499 -14.93 2.48 26.69
CA ASP A 499 -13.88 1.72 26.01
C ASP A 499 -13.77 0.27 26.48
N LEU A 500 -14.61 -0.16 27.42
CA LEU A 500 -14.68 -1.54 27.89
C LEU A 500 -15.63 -2.38 27.03
N PHE A 501 -15.12 -3.51 26.54
CA PHE A 501 -15.87 -4.46 25.73
C PHE A 501 -15.79 -5.88 26.29
N VAL A 502 -16.93 -6.57 26.31
CA VAL A 502 -17.03 -8.00 26.58
C VAL A 502 -16.42 -8.77 25.41
N ILE A 503 -15.45 -9.64 25.69
CA ILE A 503 -14.77 -10.48 24.68
C ILE A 503 -15.06 -11.98 24.85
N GLY A 504 -15.55 -12.40 26.02
CA GLY A 504 -15.97 -13.77 26.25
C GLY A 504 -16.91 -13.94 27.44
N THR A 505 -17.66 -15.03 27.46
CA THR A 505 -18.41 -15.53 28.63
C THR A 505 -17.50 -16.34 29.54
N VAL A 506 -17.69 -16.24 30.86
CA VAL A 506 -16.95 -17.01 31.86
C VAL A 506 -17.89 -18.05 32.47
N ASN A 507 -17.47 -19.31 32.52
CA ASN A 507 -18.21 -20.42 33.12
C ASN A 507 -17.26 -21.25 33.99
N GLY A 508 -17.36 -21.08 35.31
CA GLY A 508 -16.33 -21.51 36.26
C GLY A 508 -14.96 -20.96 35.86
N ARG A 509 -13.93 -21.82 35.85
CA ARG A 509 -12.57 -21.47 35.41
C ARG A 509 -12.40 -21.37 33.87
N LYS A 510 -13.44 -21.52 33.04
CA LYS A 510 -13.32 -21.50 31.56
C LYS A 510 -13.83 -20.20 30.97
N VAL A 511 -13.24 -19.79 29.84
CA VAL A 511 -13.73 -18.68 29.01
C VAL A 511 -14.17 -19.21 27.65
N GLN A 512 -15.26 -18.67 27.08
CA GLN A 512 -15.65 -18.93 25.69
C GLN A 512 -15.73 -17.59 24.92
N PRO A 513 -15.23 -17.50 23.67
CA PRO A 513 -15.33 -16.28 22.88
C PRO A 513 -16.79 -15.89 22.63
N SER A 514 -17.12 -14.61 22.83
CA SER A 514 -18.46 -14.06 22.60
C SER A 514 -18.47 -13.04 21.47
N SER A 515 -19.66 -12.64 21.00
CA SER A 515 -19.78 -11.41 20.21
C SER A 515 -19.33 -10.21 21.04
N GLU A 516 -18.52 -9.33 20.44
CA GLU A 516 -18.08 -8.11 21.11
C GLU A 516 -19.28 -7.18 21.36
N ARG A 517 -19.39 -6.69 22.59
CA ARG A 517 -20.41 -5.71 23.00
C ARG A 517 -19.86 -4.77 24.07
N LEU A 518 -20.42 -3.57 24.13
CA LEU A 518 -20.13 -2.60 25.19
C LEU A 518 -20.42 -3.18 26.58
N CYS A 519 -19.58 -2.85 27.55
CA CYS A 519 -19.78 -3.23 28.94
C CYS A 519 -21.00 -2.52 29.56
N SER A 520 -21.98 -3.33 30.00
CA SER A 520 -23.27 -2.93 30.59
C SER A 520 -23.34 -3.08 32.11
N GLY A 521 -22.54 -3.97 32.70
CA GLY A 521 -22.65 -4.43 34.09
C GLY A 521 -21.57 -3.89 35.04
N VAL A 522 -21.59 -4.38 36.28
CA VAL A 522 -20.61 -4.02 37.32
C VAL A 522 -19.27 -4.67 37.00
N VAL A 523 -18.17 -3.91 37.10
CA VAL A 523 -16.81 -4.35 36.74
C VAL A 523 -15.94 -4.47 37.98
N SER A 524 -15.24 -5.60 38.13
CA SER A 524 -14.32 -5.90 39.22
C SER A 524 -13.09 -6.69 38.74
N SER A 525 -12.15 -6.96 39.65
CA SER A 525 -11.10 -7.96 39.42
C SER A 525 -11.66 -9.38 39.38
N PHE A 526 -10.91 -10.31 38.78
CA PHE A 526 -11.12 -11.73 39.00
C PHE A 526 -10.56 -12.18 40.35
N THR A 527 -11.27 -13.09 40.99
CA THR A 527 -10.85 -13.81 42.21
C THR A 527 -10.48 -15.28 41.94
N GLN A 528 -10.70 -15.77 40.71
CA GLN A 528 -10.36 -17.12 40.25
C GLN A 528 -9.50 -17.13 38.98
N VAL A 529 -8.66 -18.16 38.84
CA VAL A 529 -7.84 -18.44 37.65
C VAL A 529 -8.72 -18.84 36.45
N LEU A 530 -8.30 -18.50 35.24
CA LEU A 530 -9.07 -18.72 34.00
C LEU A 530 -8.27 -19.49 32.94
N GLY A 531 -8.87 -20.44 32.23
CA GLY A 531 -8.22 -21.24 31.19
C GLY A 531 -8.88 -22.58 30.90
N GLY A 532 -8.07 -23.64 30.80
CA GLY A 532 -8.50 -24.98 30.41
C GLY A 532 -8.75 -25.15 28.91
N VAL A 533 -9.17 -26.36 28.54
CA VAL A 533 -9.33 -26.80 27.14
C VAL A 533 -10.41 -26.00 26.41
N VAL A 534 -10.07 -25.54 25.20
CA VAL A 534 -11.00 -24.95 24.23
C VAL A 534 -11.95 -26.02 23.73
N GLY A 535 -13.26 -25.86 23.99
CA GLY A 535 -14.34 -26.61 23.32
C GLY A 535 -14.26 -28.14 23.41
N ASN A 536 -14.92 -28.73 24.41
CA ASN A 536 -15.50 -30.05 24.22
C ASN A 536 -17.01 -29.94 24.46
N THR A 537 -17.80 -30.05 23.38
CA THR A 537 -19.26 -30.12 23.42
C THR A 537 -19.69 -31.52 23.83
N GLY A 538 -19.41 -31.88 25.08
CA GLY A 538 -19.92 -33.11 25.67
C GLY A 538 -21.44 -33.04 25.77
N ASN A 539 -22.11 -34.14 25.45
CA ASN A 539 -23.53 -34.33 25.73
C ASN A 539 -23.76 -34.13 27.24
N SER A 540 -24.37 -32.99 27.61
CA SER A 540 -24.81 -32.71 28.98
C SER A 540 -26.07 -33.51 29.28
N ARG A 541 -25.89 -34.82 29.45
CA ARG A 541 -26.90 -35.69 30.04
C ARG A 541 -27.21 -35.12 31.43
N TRP A 542 -28.44 -34.62 31.60
CA TRP A 542 -28.85 -34.04 32.88
C TRP A 542 -28.78 -35.11 33.96
N ILE A 543 -28.01 -34.84 35.02
CA ILE A 543 -27.99 -35.62 36.25
C ILE A 543 -28.19 -34.63 37.38
N HIS A 544 -29.34 -34.71 38.06
CA HIS A 544 -29.53 -34.03 39.34
C HIS A 544 -28.65 -34.70 40.39
N GLY A 545 -27.95 -33.89 41.19
CA GLY A 545 -27.22 -34.31 42.37
C GLY A 545 -27.06 -33.09 43.27
N ALA A 546 -27.62 -33.14 44.47
CA ALA A 546 -27.47 -32.07 45.46
C ALA A 546 -26.11 -32.15 46.15
N PHE A 547 -25.60 -31.01 46.61
CA PHE A 547 -25.15 -30.83 48.00
C PHE A 547 -24.93 -29.34 48.27
N ASP A 548 -25.51 -28.84 49.37
CA ASP A 548 -25.24 -27.51 49.90
C ASP A 548 -23.84 -27.42 50.52
N ASN A 549 -23.27 -26.21 50.53
CA ASN A 549 -22.58 -25.73 51.73
C ASN A 549 -22.45 -24.20 51.73
N LYS A 550 -22.77 -23.57 52.86
CA LYS A 550 -22.70 -22.12 53.08
C LYS A 550 -21.39 -21.73 53.76
N VAL A 551 -20.69 -20.74 53.22
CA VAL A 551 -19.87 -19.79 54.00
C VAL A 551 -20.09 -18.40 53.41
N ALA A 552 -20.20 -17.38 54.25
CA ALA A 552 -20.52 -16.01 53.83
C ALA A 552 -19.40 -15.02 54.19
N LEU A 553 -19.21 -14.01 53.34
CA LEU A 553 -19.10 -12.58 53.71
C LEU A 553 -18.97 -11.70 52.45
N ALA A 554 -19.28 -10.40 52.58
CA ALA A 554 -19.45 -9.47 51.45
C ALA A 554 -18.13 -8.79 51.02
N PRO A 555 -18.15 -7.99 49.92
CA PRO A 555 -18.42 -6.57 50.15
C PRO A 555 -19.35 -5.87 49.13
N ALA A 556 -20.17 -4.95 49.65
CA ALA A 556 -20.77 -3.77 49.02
C ALA A 556 -21.10 -3.80 47.50
N THR A 557 -22.27 -4.33 47.14
CA THR A 557 -22.90 -4.09 45.82
C THR A 557 -23.97 -3.01 45.93
N ILE A 558 -23.77 -1.84 45.32
CA ILE A 558 -24.83 -0.82 45.22
C ILE A 558 -25.77 -1.21 44.08
N LYS A 559 -27.05 -1.43 44.39
CA LYS A 559 -28.14 -1.63 43.41
C LYS A 559 -28.90 -0.34 43.18
N VAL A 560 -29.44 -0.20 41.96
CA VAL A 560 -30.60 0.65 41.67
C VAL A 560 -31.63 -0.26 41.00
N ASN A 561 -32.80 -0.41 41.62
CA ASN A 561 -33.92 -1.19 41.07
C ASN A 561 -34.97 -0.22 40.46
N CYS A 562 -35.67 -0.62 39.41
CA CYS A 562 -37.11 -0.99 39.50
C CYS A 562 -37.67 -1.50 38.16
N PRO A 563 -38.81 -2.23 38.15
CA PRO A 563 -39.06 -3.26 37.13
C PRO A 563 -40.40 -3.09 36.36
N GLN A 564 -40.69 -4.02 35.44
CA GLN A 564 -42.03 -4.64 35.33
C GLN A 564 -42.01 -5.97 34.52
N THR A 565 -43.08 -6.75 34.65
CA THR A 565 -43.30 -8.16 34.23
C THR A 565 -44.83 -8.41 34.20
N PRO A 566 -45.40 -9.59 33.81
CA PRO A 566 -44.89 -10.78 33.12
C PRO A 566 -45.87 -11.32 32.01
N SER A 567 -45.72 -12.61 31.62
CA SER A 567 -46.82 -13.57 31.27
C SER A 567 -47.40 -13.52 29.82
N THR A 568 -47.94 -14.60 29.19
CA THR A 568 -48.06 -16.04 29.53
C THR A 568 -48.33 -16.95 28.30
N LEU A 569 -48.27 -18.29 28.48
CA LEU A 569 -48.84 -19.41 27.66
C LEU A 569 -48.25 -19.64 26.24
N ARG A 570 -47.88 -20.82 25.70
CA ARG A 570 -48.07 -22.30 25.94
C ARG A 570 -49.16 -22.95 25.05
N VAL A 571 -49.09 -24.29 24.86
CA VAL A 571 -49.86 -25.19 23.93
C VAL A 571 -49.23 -25.32 22.53
N SER A 572 -49.42 -26.42 21.80
CA SER A 572 -48.68 -27.71 21.89
C SER A 572 -48.96 -28.63 20.66
N SER A 573 -48.08 -29.61 20.42
CA SER A 573 -48.10 -30.69 19.39
C SER A 573 -49.37 -31.59 19.43
N PRO A 574 -49.60 -32.61 18.53
CA PRO A 574 -48.64 -33.28 17.62
C PRO A 574 -49.17 -33.85 16.26
N ARG A 575 -48.29 -34.64 15.59
CA ARG A 575 -48.50 -35.98 14.94
C ARG A 575 -48.14 -36.11 13.45
N ALA A 576 -47.73 -37.34 13.07
CA ALA A 576 -47.17 -37.83 11.79
C ALA A 576 -47.16 -39.39 11.83
N PRO A 577 -46.62 -40.17 10.86
CA PRO A 577 -46.15 -39.85 9.50
C PRO A 577 -47.13 -40.42 8.42
N PRO A 578 -47.01 -41.56 7.67
CA PRO A 578 -45.93 -42.57 7.45
C PRO A 578 -45.53 -42.87 5.96
N SER A 579 -44.34 -43.49 5.77
CA SER A 579 -43.94 -44.45 4.69
C SER A 579 -44.02 -44.11 3.18
N ALA A 580 -43.25 -44.71 2.25
CA ALA A 580 -41.90 -45.34 2.31
C ALA A 580 -41.34 -45.67 0.88
N ARG A 581 -40.00 -45.69 0.73
CA ARG A 581 -39.15 -46.61 -0.08
C ARG A 581 -39.42 -46.78 -1.61
N GLY A 582 -38.42 -46.45 -2.46
CA GLY A 582 -38.39 -46.80 -3.91
C GLY A 582 -37.04 -46.61 -4.64
N SER A 583 -36.46 -47.73 -5.10
CA SER A 583 -35.27 -48.06 -5.94
C SER A 583 -34.58 -47.06 -6.92
N ARG A 584 -33.27 -47.30 -7.16
CA ARG A 584 -32.45 -46.94 -8.37
C ARG A 584 -32.37 -48.15 -9.35
N PRO A 585 -31.93 -48.02 -10.63
CA PRO A 585 -30.50 -47.91 -11.08
C PRO A 585 -30.28 -46.72 -12.09
N VAL A 586 -29.11 -46.24 -12.56
CA VAL A 586 -27.79 -46.79 -13.03
C VAL A 586 -27.91 -47.46 -14.42
N VAL A 587 -27.22 -47.02 -15.51
CA VAL A 587 -25.82 -47.32 -15.95
C VAL A 587 -25.28 -46.25 -16.95
N MET A 588 -23.97 -46.29 -17.28
CA MET A 588 -23.19 -45.48 -18.26
C MET A 588 -23.58 -45.72 -19.77
N LYS A 589 -22.92 -45.24 -20.86
CA LYS A 589 -21.52 -44.79 -21.11
C LYS A 589 -21.31 -44.06 -22.47
N SER A 590 -20.35 -43.11 -22.52
CA SER A 590 -19.37 -42.80 -23.61
C SER A 590 -19.76 -42.62 -25.10
N SER A 591 -19.36 -41.49 -25.72
CA SER A 591 -18.31 -41.45 -26.78
C SER A 591 -17.87 -40.00 -27.15
N GLN A 592 -16.84 -39.85 -28.00
CA GLN A 592 -16.18 -38.60 -28.42
C GLN A 592 -16.44 -38.26 -29.91
N ASN A 593 -16.32 -36.98 -30.31
CA ASN A 593 -15.32 -36.52 -31.31
C ASN A 593 -15.43 -35.03 -31.71
N MET A 594 -14.33 -34.54 -32.30
CA MET A 594 -14.12 -33.26 -33.03
C MET A 594 -13.70 -33.63 -34.49
N PRO A 595 -13.39 -32.74 -35.49
CA PRO A 595 -12.72 -31.43 -35.36
C PRO A 595 -13.09 -30.31 -36.40
N THR A 596 -12.31 -29.22 -36.36
CA THR A 596 -11.89 -28.30 -37.45
C THR A 596 -12.83 -27.25 -38.08
N MET A 597 -12.20 -26.29 -38.78
CA MET A 597 -12.74 -25.01 -39.29
C MET A 597 -12.85 -24.97 -40.82
N ALA A 598 -13.64 -24.02 -41.34
CA ALA A 598 -13.46 -23.45 -42.69
C ALA A 598 -13.70 -21.92 -42.69
N LYS A 599 -13.05 -21.19 -43.61
CA LYS A 599 -13.27 -19.76 -43.87
C LYS A 599 -14.29 -19.58 -45.00
N MET A 600 -14.95 -18.43 -45.08
CA MET A 600 -15.50 -17.95 -46.36
C MET A 600 -15.38 -16.42 -46.50
N LYS A 601 -15.41 -15.93 -47.75
CA LYS A 601 -15.01 -14.59 -48.19
C LYS A 601 -16.25 -13.81 -48.67
N VAL A 602 -16.20 -12.48 -48.60
CA VAL A 602 -17.31 -11.59 -49.03
C VAL A 602 -17.17 -11.20 -50.50
N SER A 603 -18.30 -11.05 -51.20
CA SER A 603 -18.43 -10.40 -52.51
C SER A 603 -19.61 -9.40 -52.50
N THR A 604 -19.64 -8.46 -53.44
CA THR A 604 -20.56 -7.30 -53.41
C THR A 604 -20.84 -6.77 -54.82
N ILE A 605 -22.11 -6.63 -55.22
CA ILE A 605 -22.58 -5.97 -56.46
C ILE A 605 -23.93 -5.26 -56.16
N ALA A 606 -24.26 -4.17 -56.86
CA ALA A 606 -25.53 -3.44 -56.70
C ALA A 606 -25.99 -2.69 -57.97
N ARG A 607 -27.33 -2.64 -58.19
CA ARG A 607 -28.10 -1.87 -59.22
C ARG A 607 -27.81 -2.25 -60.69
N HIS A 608 -28.66 -2.02 -61.71
CA HIS A 608 -30.04 -1.47 -61.85
C HIS A 608 -30.94 -2.48 -62.61
N GLY A 609 -32.27 -2.37 -62.71
CA GLY A 609 -33.21 -1.44 -62.06
C GLY A 609 -34.24 -0.76 -62.98
N SER A 610 -35.31 -1.46 -63.41
CA SER A 610 -36.47 -0.96 -64.18
C SER A 610 -37.81 -1.54 -63.67
N GLY A 611 -38.96 -0.97 -64.07
CA GLY A 611 -40.32 -1.40 -63.71
C GLY A 611 -41.30 -1.21 -64.89
N PRO A 612 -42.65 -1.27 -64.70
CA PRO A 612 -43.39 -1.20 -63.44
C PRO A 612 -44.38 -2.37 -63.17
N ASP A 613 -45.30 -2.13 -62.22
CA ASP A 613 -46.61 -2.75 -61.98
C ASP A 613 -46.83 -3.94 -61.01
N LEU A 614 -48.07 -3.90 -60.49
CA LEU A 614 -48.75 -4.72 -59.47
C LEU A 614 -48.26 -4.66 -58.01
N ARG A 615 -49.25 -4.60 -57.10
CA ARG A 615 -49.07 -4.51 -55.64
C ARG A 615 -48.60 -5.84 -55.04
N ALA A 616 -47.45 -5.82 -54.36
CA ALA A 616 -47.11 -6.80 -53.34
C ALA A 616 -46.57 -6.08 -52.09
N THR A 617 -47.15 -6.33 -50.91
CA THR A 617 -46.70 -5.75 -49.64
C THR A 617 -45.43 -6.43 -49.13
N ALA A 618 -44.28 -6.02 -49.67
CA ALA A 618 -42.97 -6.50 -49.26
C ALA A 618 -42.61 -5.99 -47.85
N VAL A 619 -43.06 -6.70 -46.81
CA VAL A 619 -42.57 -6.52 -45.43
C VAL A 619 -41.09 -6.94 -45.41
N ALA A 620 -40.21 -5.94 -45.43
CA ALA A 620 -38.77 -6.17 -45.41
C ALA A 620 -38.35 -6.95 -44.16
N GLN A 621 -37.94 -8.21 -44.33
CA GLN A 621 -37.44 -9.04 -43.25
C GLN A 621 -36.05 -8.57 -42.80
N SER A 622 -36.01 -7.55 -41.94
CA SER A 622 -34.78 -7.09 -41.29
C SER A 622 -34.13 -8.27 -40.55
N ALA A 623 -32.89 -8.61 -40.91
CA ALA A 623 -32.19 -9.81 -40.42
C ALA A 623 -32.15 -9.85 -38.87
N GLN A 624 -32.90 -10.78 -38.28
CA GLN A 624 -33.20 -10.74 -36.86
C GLN A 624 -32.04 -11.22 -35.98
N ILE A 625 -31.46 -10.30 -35.20
CA ILE A 625 -30.35 -10.58 -34.29
C ILE A 625 -30.89 -11.16 -32.95
N SER A 626 -30.21 -12.17 -32.42
CA SER A 626 -30.50 -12.79 -31.11
C SER A 626 -29.89 -11.99 -29.95
N SER A 627 -30.55 -11.94 -28.79
CA SER A 627 -30.04 -11.30 -27.56
C SER A 627 -28.60 -11.71 -27.20
N LYS A 628 -28.21 -12.97 -27.44
CA LYS A 628 -26.83 -13.46 -27.24
C LYS A 628 -25.83 -12.77 -28.17
N LYS A 629 -26.20 -12.54 -29.45
CA LYS A 629 -25.37 -11.82 -30.43
C LYS A 629 -25.27 -10.33 -30.07
N ILE A 630 -26.35 -9.70 -29.61
CA ILE A 630 -26.36 -8.29 -29.16
C ILE A 630 -25.44 -8.11 -27.95
N LEU A 631 -25.60 -8.91 -26.88
CA LEU A 631 -24.75 -8.83 -25.69
C LEU A 631 -23.27 -9.09 -26.01
N LEU A 632 -22.97 -10.03 -26.92
CA LEU A 632 -21.59 -10.31 -27.34
C LEU A 632 -20.99 -9.15 -28.15
N PHE A 633 -21.75 -8.56 -29.08
CA PHE A 633 -21.32 -7.40 -29.86
C PHE A 633 -21.01 -6.20 -28.95
N VAL A 634 -21.92 -5.88 -28.02
CA VAL A 634 -21.73 -4.78 -27.06
C VAL A 634 -20.54 -5.06 -26.14
N TRP A 635 -20.31 -6.31 -25.72
CA TRP A 635 -19.13 -6.68 -24.92
C TRP A 635 -17.80 -6.55 -25.70
N LEU A 636 -17.78 -6.89 -27.00
CA LEU A 636 -16.62 -6.67 -27.85
C LEU A 636 -16.30 -5.18 -28.00
N VAL A 637 -17.32 -4.36 -28.28
CA VAL A 637 -17.17 -2.90 -28.49
C VAL A 637 -16.81 -2.15 -27.20
N MET A 638 -17.49 -2.44 -26.09
CA MET A 638 -17.28 -1.71 -24.82
C MET A 638 -16.11 -2.25 -23.99
N GLY A 639 -15.64 -3.47 -24.26
CA GLY A 639 -14.65 -4.17 -23.44
C GLY A 639 -13.36 -4.50 -24.17
N VAL A 640 -13.45 -5.24 -25.27
CA VAL A 640 -12.25 -5.74 -26.00
C VAL A 640 -11.59 -4.62 -26.81
N LEU A 641 -12.35 -3.78 -27.51
CA LEU A 641 -11.79 -2.68 -28.32
C LEU A 641 -10.95 -1.69 -27.47
N PRO A 642 -11.41 -1.17 -26.31
CA PRO A 642 -10.56 -0.38 -25.41
C PRO A 642 -9.31 -1.13 -24.91
N MET A 643 -9.42 -2.43 -24.62
CA MET A 643 -8.26 -3.24 -24.23
C MET A 643 -7.24 -3.36 -25.37
N SER A 644 -7.67 -3.57 -26.62
CA SER A 644 -6.77 -3.63 -27.77
C SER A 644 -6.03 -2.32 -28.01
N LEU A 645 -6.69 -1.18 -27.81
CA LEU A 645 -6.07 0.15 -27.87
C LEU A 645 -5.03 0.32 -26.75
N GLN A 646 -5.35 -0.06 -25.52
CA GLN A 646 -4.42 0.02 -24.40
C GLN A 646 -3.24 -0.97 -24.50
N LEU A 647 -3.45 -2.16 -25.06
CA LEU A 647 -2.36 -3.11 -25.32
C LEU A 647 -1.40 -2.62 -26.41
N ARG A 648 -1.92 -2.02 -27.49
CA ARG A 648 -1.12 -1.33 -28.53
C ARG A 648 -0.34 -0.15 -27.94
N SER A 649 -0.96 0.59 -27.02
CA SER A 649 -0.38 1.74 -26.32
C SER A 649 0.80 1.31 -25.44
N TYR A 650 0.57 0.34 -24.54
CA TYR A 650 1.59 -0.24 -23.67
C TYR A 650 2.74 -0.88 -24.45
N ALA A 651 2.46 -1.61 -25.54
CA ALA A 651 3.48 -2.23 -26.36
C ALA A 651 4.46 -1.22 -26.99
N LYS A 652 3.99 -0.03 -27.40
CA LYS A 652 4.88 1.06 -27.82
C LYS A 652 5.79 1.50 -26.67
N PHE A 653 5.22 1.83 -25.52
CA PHE A 653 5.96 2.36 -24.37
C PHE A 653 7.04 1.42 -23.81
N VAL A 654 6.83 0.11 -23.87
CA VAL A 654 7.77 -0.91 -23.38
C VAL A 654 8.75 -1.40 -24.45
N THR A 655 8.59 -0.98 -25.71
CA THR A 655 9.58 -1.25 -26.76
C THR A 655 10.87 -0.46 -26.47
N PRO A 656 12.06 -1.09 -26.42
CA PRO A 656 13.31 -0.36 -26.22
C PRO A 656 13.57 0.64 -27.35
N HIS A 657 13.90 1.88 -27.00
CA HIS A 657 14.20 2.95 -27.96
C HIS A 657 15.70 3.31 -27.95
N LYS A 658 16.16 3.96 -29.01
CA LYS A 658 17.47 4.61 -29.11
C LYS A 658 17.25 5.99 -29.72
N ILE A 659 17.93 7.00 -29.18
CA ILE A 659 17.86 8.39 -29.65
C ILE A 659 18.60 8.51 -30.99
N THR A 660 18.03 9.23 -31.96
CA THR A 660 18.74 9.61 -33.19
C THR A 660 20.02 10.37 -32.86
N ALA A 661 21.17 9.92 -33.38
CA ALA A 661 22.49 10.39 -32.97
C ALA A 661 22.67 11.92 -33.08
N ARG A 662 22.08 12.57 -34.09
CA ARG A 662 22.10 14.04 -34.27
C ARG A 662 21.49 14.83 -33.11
N LEU A 663 20.66 14.20 -32.27
CA LEU A 663 19.98 14.83 -31.15
C LEU A 663 20.70 14.58 -29.81
N VAL A 664 21.67 13.67 -29.77
CA VAL A 664 22.52 13.46 -28.59
C VAL A 664 23.53 14.61 -28.51
N ASP A 665 23.86 15.06 -27.32
CA ASP A 665 24.90 16.07 -27.11
C ASP A 665 26.22 15.61 -27.77
N PRO A 666 26.91 16.47 -28.54
CA PRO A 666 28.14 16.10 -29.22
C PRO A 666 29.30 15.93 -28.22
N ASP A 667 29.99 14.80 -28.28
CA ASP A 667 31.17 14.50 -27.46
C ASP A 667 32.23 15.61 -27.63
N GLY A 668 32.59 16.29 -26.53
CA GLY A 668 33.53 17.42 -26.52
C GLY A 668 32.97 18.77 -27.01
N GLY A 669 31.66 18.87 -27.29
CA GLY A 669 31.04 20.10 -27.80
C GLY A 669 30.99 21.24 -26.78
N ILE A 670 31.39 22.46 -27.20
CA ILE A 670 31.35 23.65 -26.35
C ILE A 670 29.90 24.13 -26.17
N LYS A 671 29.36 23.93 -24.96
CA LYS A 671 28.07 24.43 -24.49
C LYS A 671 28.04 25.96 -24.44
N LYS A 672 27.08 26.57 -25.13
CA LYS A 672 26.87 28.03 -25.19
C LYS A 672 25.55 28.46 -24.55
N THR A 673 25.56 29.61 -23.88
CA THR A 673 24.41 30.19 -23.14
C THR A 673 24.16 31.68 -23.43
N THR A 674 25.03 32.32 -24.20
CA THR A 674 24.84 33.68 -24.75
C THR A 674 23.93 33.63 -25.97
N ASN A 675 23.13 34.67 -26.20
CA ASN A 675 22.26 34.84 -27.37
C ASN A 675 21.38 33.61 -27.72
N ILE A 676 20.88 32.87 -26.71
CA ILE A 676 20.15 31.61 -26.92
C ILE A 676 19.05 31.74 -27.98
N TRP A 677 18.23 32.80 -27.95
CA TRP A 677 17.12 32.98 -28.90
C TRP A 677 17.54 33.30 -30.35
N GLU A 678 18.81 33.61 -30.61
CA GLU A 678 19.36 33.81 -31.95
C GLU A 678 19.64 32.45 -32.63
N PHE A 679 20.22 31.50 -31.89
CA PHE A 679 20.59 30.16 -32.37
C PHE A 679 19.51 29.09 -32.09
N CYS A 680 18.63 29.36 -31.13
CA CYS A 680 17.52 28.53 -30.70
C CYS A 680 16.21 29.33 -30.75
N PRO A 681 15.72 29.73 -31.95
CA PRO A 681 14.61 30.67 -32.08
C PRO A 681 13.22 30.05 -31.82
N VAL A 682 13.13 28.73 -31.66
CA VAL A 682 11.86 28.00 -31.51
C VAL A 682 11.23 28.24 -30.14
N LYS A 683 10.13 29.00 -30.11
CA LYS A 683 9.39 29.37 -28.88
C LYS A 683 8.24 28.41 -28.59
N GLU A 684 7.56 27.93 -29.63
CA GLU A 684 6.48 26.95 -29.52
C GLU A 684 6.69 25.77 -30.49
N TRP A 685 6.10 24.62 -30.17
CA TRP A 685 5.94 23.51 -31.10
C TRP A 685 4.49 23.03 -31.12
N TYR A 686 3.99 22.72 -32.32
CA TYR A 686 2.62 22.33 -32.57
C TYR A 686 2.55 20.84 -32.94
N ALA A 687 1.92 20.05 -32.06
CA ALA A 687 1.80 18.61 -32.16
C ALA A 687 0.39 18.15 -31.77
N ALA A 688 -0.24 17.29 -32.57
CA ALA A 688 -1.53 16.67 -32.27
C ALA A 688 -2.65 17.67 -31.92
N GLY A 689 -2.67 18.82 -32.58
CA GLY A 689 -3.65 19.89 -32.35
C GLY A 689 -3.42 20.72 -31.09
N VAL A 690 -2.24 20.65 -30.48
CA VAL A 690 -1.88 21.39 -29.26
C VAL A 690 -0.60 22.19 -29.47
N TYR A 691 -0.60 23.44 -29.03
CA TYR A 691 0.61 24.26 -28.92
C TYR A 691 1.31 24.00 -27.60
N TRP A 692 2.62 23.77 -27.65
CA TRP A 692 3.49 23.53 -26.50
C TRP A 692 4.62 24.56 -26.49
N ASN A 693 4.78 25.26 -25.38
CA ASN A 693 5.85 26.23 -25.17
C ASN A 693 7.18 25.51 -24.85
N LEU A 694 8.28 25.88 -25.51
CA LEU A 694 9.64 25.45 -25.16
C LEU A 694 10.37 26.59 -24.46
N MET A 695 11.27 26.27 -23.53
CA MET A 695 12.25 27.21 -23.03
C MET A 695 13.67 26.66 -23.25
N PRO A 696 14.40 27.10 -24.30
CA PRO A 696 15.78 26.70 -24.51
C PRO A 696 16.67 27.24 -23.38
N THR A 697 17.71 26.47 -23.01
CA THR A 697 18.58 26.77 -21.87
C THR A 697 20.05 26.88 -22.24
N HIS A 698 20.48 26.16 -23.26
CA HIS A 698 21.82 26.19 -23.84
C HIS A 698 21.84 25.51 -25.20
N TYR A 699 22.92 25.68 -25.95
CA TYR A 699 23.07 25.11 -27.29
C TYR A 699 24.50 24.70 -27.63
N PHE A 700 24.61 23.87 -28.66
CA PHE A 700 25.83 23.46 -29.34
C PHE A 700 25.71 23.84 -30.82
N HIS A 701 26.79 24.33 -31.41
CA HIS A 701 26.86 24.63 -32.84
C HIS A 701 27.33 23.37 -33.58
N LEU A 702 26.62 23.00 -34.64
CA LEU A 702 26.99 21.92 -35.57
C LEU A 702 27.29 22.53 -36.95
N GLU A 703 27.92 21.79 -37.86
CA GLU A 703 28.26 22.30 -39.20
C GLU A 703 27.01 22.62 -40.04
N ASP A 704 25.91 21.89 -39.80
CA ASP A 704 24.66 21.99 -40.57
C ASP A 704 23.46 22.50 -39.75
N GLY A 705 23.70 23.10 -38.59
CA GLY A 705 22.62 23.64 -37.74
C GLY A 705 23.02 23.93 -36.30
N SER A 706 22.01 24.12 -35.44
CA SER A 706 22.17 24.26 -33.99
C SER A 706 21.39 23.17 -33.24
N LEU A 707 22.02 22.60 -32.22
CA LEU A 707 21.41 21.66 -31.28
C LEU A 707 21.14 22.39 -29.95
N CYS A 708 19.87 22.47 -29.57
CA CYS A 708 19.36 23.28 -28.47
C CYS A 708 18.72 22.40 -27.39
N HIS A 709 19.23 22.45 -26.16
CA HIS A 709 18.58 21.81 -25.02
C HIS A 709 17.47 22.71 -24.48
N TYR A 710 16.31 22.13 -24.21
CA TYR A 710 15.13 22.86 -23.75
C TYR A 710 14.38 22.16 -22.63
N VAL A 711 13.58 22.94 -21.91
CA VAL A 711 12.72 22.48 -20.82
C VAL A 711 11.28 22.98 -21.00
N ILE A 712 10.32 22.23 -20.45
CA ILE A 712 8.93 22.69 -20.24
C ILE A 712 8.62 22.51 -18.74
N PRO A 713 8.93 23.52 -17.89
CA PRO A 713 9.05 23.32 -16.44
C PRO A 713 7.76 22.85 -15.75
N GLN A 714 6.62 23.39 -16.18
CA GLN A 714 5.29 23.07 -15.65
C GLN A 714 4.83 21.63 -15.95
N TYR A 715 5.61 20.85 -16.70
CA TYR A 715 5.37 19.44 -17.01
C TYR A 715 6.56 18.51 -16.77
N ASN A 716 7.70 18.99 -16.22
CA ASN A 716 8.92 18.14 -16.04
C ASN A 716 9.31 17.46 -17.36
N VAL A 717 9.36 18.26 -18.44
CA VAL A 717 9.79 17.83 -19.77
C VAL A 717 11.15 18.43 -20.09
N HIS A 718 12.06 17.59 -20.59
CA HIS A 718 13.45 17.94 -20.92
C HIS A 718 13.89 17.22 -22.19
N GLY A 719 14.76 17.82 -23.00
CA GLY A 719 15.34 17.17 -24.18
C GLY A 719 16.04 18.14 -25.12
N ASN A 720 16.49 17.63 -26.27
CA ASN A 720 17.23 18.39 -27.28
C ASN A 720 16.45 18.50 -28.59
N TYR A 721 16.45 19.69 -29.20
CA TYR A 721 16.00 19.91 -30.58
C TYR A 721 17.13 20.39 -31.50
N PHE A 722 17.09 19.94 -32.74
CA PHE A 722 17.96 20.37 -33.84
C PHE A 722 17.17 21.25 -34.81
N VAL A 723 17.74 22.39 -35.21
CA VAL A 723 17.29 23.22 -36.33
C VAL A 723 18.43 23.27 -37.35
N GLY A 724 18.15 22.86 -38.60
CA GLY A 724 19.13 22.97 -39.68
C GLY A 724 19.25 24.38 -40.25
N ASN A 725 20.37 24.65 -40.93
CA ASN A 725 20.65 25.93 -41.59
C ASN A 725 20.05 26.04 -43.01
N GLU A 726 19.78 24.93 -43.70
CA GLU A 726 19.14 24.90 -45.02
C GLU A 726 17.61 24.83 -44.96
N THR A 727 16.93 25.42 -45.93
CA THR A 727 15.47 25.34 -46.09
C THR A 727 15.02 23.98 -46.65
N THR A 728 13.84 23.52 -46.25
CA THR A 728 13.24 22.24 -46.66
C THR A 728 11.73 22.39 -46.90
N ASP A 729 11.11 21.41 -47.58
CA ASP A 729 9.66 21.39 -47.80
C ASP A 729 8.88 21.43 -46.47
N PRO A 730 7.84 22.28 -46.35
CA PRO A 730 7.08 22.43 -45.11
C PRO A 730 6.39 21.12 -44.72
N PHE A 731 6.42 20.79 -43.43
CA PHE A 731 5.75 19.59 -42.93
C PHE A 731 4.22 19.71 -43.08
N PRO A 732 3.45 18.63 -43.34
CA PRO A 732 2.01 18.72 -43.68
C PRO A 732 1.07 19.35 -42.62
N THR A 733 1.56 19.65 -41.42
CA THR A 733 0.82 20.39 -40.37
C THR A 733 1.15 21.89 -40.33
N SER A 734 2.08 22.35 -41.17
CA SER A 734 2.51 23.75 -41.28
C SER A 734 1.48 24.60 -42.06
N PRO A 735 1.33 25.89 -41.74
CA PRO A 735 0.61 26.85 -42.58
C PRO A 735 1.20 26.91 -44.00
N SER A 736 0.34 27.16 -45.00
CA SER A 736 0.74 27.51 -46.37
C SER A 736 1.77 28.63 -46.43
N ASP A 737 1.63 29.58 -45.52
CA ASP A 737 2.48 30.76 -45.31
C ASP A 737 3.93 30.46 -44.93
N CYS A 738 4.26 29.21 -44.58
CA CYS A 738 5.60 28.76 -44.24
C CYS A 738 6.31 28.06 -45.41
N ALA A 739 5.66 27.93 -46.58
CA ALA A 739 6.25 27.31 -47.76
C ALA A 739 7.38 28.18 -48.33
N GLY A 740 8.57 27.61 -48.49
CA GLY A 740 9.79 28.32 -48.92
C GLY A 740 10.61 28.95 -47.77
N ASP A 741 10.02 29.10 -46.58
CA ASP A 741 10.70 29.56 -45.35
C ASP A 741 10.42 28.57 -44.21
N SER A 742 10.92 27.35 -44.39
CA SER A 742 10.78 26.23 -43.44
C SER A 742 12.13 25.52 -43.28
N TYR A 743 12.56 25.28 -42.05
CA TYR A 743 13.85 24.66 -41.72
C TYR A 743 13.63 23.26 -41.11
N PRO A 744 14.52 22.27 -41.35
CA PRO A 744 14.32 20.91 -40.86
C PRO A 744 14.43 20.87 -39.33
N PHE A 745 13.34 20.46 -38.68
CA PHE A 745 13.25 20.36 -37.23
C PHE A 745 13.18 18.89 -36.79
N GLN A 746 14.02 18.51 -35.83
CA GLN A 746 13.99 17.20 -35.19
C GLN A 746 14.22 17.37 -33.69
N HIS A 747 13.52 16.62 -32.84
CA HIS A 747 13.82 16.62 -31.41
C HIS A 747 13.53 15.29 -30.73
N TYR A 748 14.03 15.14 -29.51
CA TYR A 748 13.45 14.21 -28.54
C TYR A 748 13.04 14.96 -27.28
N PHE A 749 12.24 14.30 -26.46
CA PHE A 749 11.96 14.71 -25.10
C PHE A 749 11.70 13.50 -24.20
N TYR A 750 12.00 13.68 -22.92
CA TYR A 750 11.45 12.88 -21.85
C TYR A 750 10.48 13.72 -21.03
N HIS A 751 9.40 13.09 -20.59
CA HIS A 751 8.39 13.66 -19.70
C HIS A 751 8.34 12.83 -18.42
N GLY A 752 8.78 13.39 -17.30
CA GLY A 752 8.85 12.68 -16.02
C GLY A 752 7.47 12.37 -15.46
N SER A 753 7.22 11.09 -15.14
CA SER A 753 5.93 10.63 -14.59
C SER A 753 5.86 10.82 -13.07
N ILE A 754 4.79 10.34 -12.43
CA ILE A 754 4.68 10.28 -10.97
C ILE A 754 5.60 9.16 -10.40
N GLY A 755 5.92 8.12 -11.18
CA GLY A 755 6.77 7.00 -10.77
C GLY A 755 8.26 7.20 -11.09
N TYR A 756 9.05 6.14 -10.88
CA TYR A 756 10.50 6.09 -11.12
C TYR A 756 10.90 6.09 -12.61
N TYR A 757 10.05 6.61 -13.51
CA TYR A 757 10.26 6.59 -14.96
C TYR A 757 9.72 7.83 -15.66
N SER A 758 10.17 8.04 -16.89
CA SER A 758 9.70 9.05 -17.83
C SER A 758 9.20 8.42 -19.13
N LEU A 759 8.32 9.16 -19.80
CA LEU A 759 7.80 8.83 -21.13
C LEU A 759 8.67 9.52 -22.19
N TYR A 760 9.16 8.74 -23.17
CA TYR A 760 9.99 9.23 -24.27
C TYR A 760 9.14 9.54 -25.51
N GLY A 761 9.41 10.68 -26.15
CA GLY A 761 8.90 11.03 -27.47
C GLY A 761 10.03 11.50 -28.39
N GLU A 762 10.00 11.09 -29.65
CA GLU A 762 10.98 11.48 -30.67
C GLU A 762 10.26 11.90 -31.95
N VAL A 763 10.66 13.03 -32.52
CA VAL A 763 9.77 13.87 -33.30
C VAL A 763 10.50 14.48 -34.48
N LYS A 764 9.83 14.56 -35.64
CA LYS A 764 10.34 15.24 -36.84
C LYS A 764 9.28 16.19 -37.40
N GLY A 765 9.72 17.32 -37.94
CA GLY A 765 8.87 18.36 -38.50
C GLY A 765 9.65 19.45 -39.22
N THR A 766 9.07 20.64 -39.29
CA THR A 766 9.72 21.86 -39.81
C THR A 766 9.51 23.05 -38.88
N TYR A 767 10.54 23.87 -38.71
CA TYR A 767 10.48 25.16 -38.04
C TYR A 767 10.10 26.26 -39.03
N CYS A 768 9.14 27.12 -38.68
CA CYS A 768 8.70 28.26 -39.47
C CYS A 768 9.01 29.58 -38.73
N PRO A 769 10.00 30.39 -39.20
CA PRO A 769 10.41 31.62 -38.54
C PRO A 769 9.29 32.65 -38.37
N LYS A 770 8.40 32.77 -39.38
CA LYS A 770 7.24 33.69 -39.38
C LYS A 770 6.37 33.64 -38.11
N TYR A 771 6.37 32.52 -37.39
CA TYR A 771 5.56 32.32 -36.18
C TYR A 771 6.37 31.86 -34.95
N ASP A 772 7.70 31.75 -35.04
CA ASP A 772 8.56 31.11 -34.04
C ASP A 772 8.13 29.67 -33.64
N VAL A 773 7.44 28.96 -34.53
CA VAL A 773 6.79 27.66 -34.24
C VAL A 773 7.37 26.51 -35.07
N ALA A 774 7.65 25.38 -34.41
CA ALA A 774 7.92 24.11 -35.08
C ALA A 774 6.64 23.27 -35.27
N TYR A 775 6.33 22.89 -36.51
CA TYR A 775 5.18 22.06 -36.89
C TYR A 775 5.63 20.62 -37.11
N VAL A 776 5.09 19.67 -36.34
CA VAL A 776 5.77 18.38 -36.11
C VAL A 776 4.85 17.15 -36.09
N LEU A 777 5.47 15.97 -36.15
CA LEU A 777 4.83 14.67 -35.87
C LEU A 777 5.77 13.74 -35.09
N VAL A 778 5.21 13.09 -34.06
CA VAL A 778 5.93 12.11 -33.23
C VAL A 778 6.09 10.78 -33.98
N ARG A 779 7.33 10.31 -34.08
CA ARG A 779 7.73 9.06 -34.74
C ARG A 779 8.15 7.98 -33.73
N GLY A 780 8.98 8.33 -32.75
CA GLY A 780 9.43 7.43 -31.69
C GLY A 780 8.64 7.63 -30.40
N LEU A 781 8.38 6.54 -29.69
CA LEU A 781 7.72 6.50 -28.39
C LEU A 781 8.36 5.39 -27.55
N GLY A 782 8.58 5.63 -26.27
CA GLY A 782 9.25 4.68 -25.37
C GLY A 782 9.16 5.11 -23.91
N THR A 783 9.97 4.50 -23.05
CA THR A 783 10.04 4.83 -21.62
C THR A 783 11.45 4.59 -21.08
N PHE A 784 11.85 5.29 -20.02
CA PHE A 784 13.16 5.10 -19.38
C PHE A 784 13.07 5.36 -17.87
N ASP A 785 13.79 4.58 -17.06
CA ASP A 785 13.78 4.68 -15.59
C ASP A 785 14.64 5.87 -15.09
N ILE A 786 14.23 7.09 -15.47
CA ILE A 786 14.86 8.37 -15.14
C ILE A 786 13.78 9.44 -14.92
N ASN A 787 13.98 10.33 -13.94
CA ASN A 787 13.04 11.40 -13.57
C ASN A 787 13.76 12.53 -12.79
N GLY A 788 13.13 13.69 -12.64
CA GLY A 788 13.62 14.82 -11.84
C GLY A 788 14.86 15.50 -12.42
N GLN A 789 15.77 15.97 -11.56
CA GLN A 789 16.97 16.74 -11.97
C GLN A 789 17.88 15.96 -12.95
N LEU A 790 17.84 14.62 -12.91
CA LEU A 790 18.56 13.76 -13.86
C LEU A 790 18.04 13.92 -15.29
N LEU A 791 16.73 14.10 -15.43
CA LEU A 791 16.07 14.35 -16.72
C LEU A 791 16.51 15.69 -17.31
N ALA A 792 16.73 16.69 -16.45
CA ALA A 792 17.27 18.00 -16.80
C ALA A 792 18.78 18.02 -17.10
N LYS A 793 19.47 16.88 -16.92
CA LYS A 793 20.90 16.69 -17.18
C LYS A 793 21.16 15.60 -18.23
N ASP A 794 20.12 15.02 -18.82
CA ASP A 794 20.23 13.96 -19.82
C ASP A 794 20.47 14.55 -21.22
N GLY A 795 21.73 14.63 -21.63
CA GLY A 795 22.14 14.94 -23.01
C GLY A 795 21.85 13.82 -24.03
N GLY A 796 21.16 12.75 -23.61
CA GLY A 796 20.87 11.58 -24.43
C GLY A 796 21.94 10.50 -24.32
N GLY A 797 22.02 9.62 -25.32
CA GLY A 797 23.04 8.58 -25.35
C GLY A 797 22.78 7.47 -26.36
N MET A 798 23.87 6.86 -26.83
CA MET A 798 23.89 5.90 -27.95
C MET A 798 23.35 4.50 -27.63
N GLY A 799 23.03 4.18 -26.38
CA GLY A 799 22.50 2.88 -25.95
C GLY A 799 20.98 2.73 -26.12
N TYR A 800 20.49 1.49 -26.02
CA TYR A 800 19.05 1.22 -25.92
C TYR A 800 18.53 1.55 -24.52
N ARG A 801 17.40 2.26 -24.45
CA ARG A 801 16.72 2.69 -23.21
C ARG A 801 15.36 2.00 -23.11
N ARG A 802 14.95 1.65 -21.88
CA ARG A 802 13.64 1.06 -21.54
C ARG A 802 13.30 1.31 -20.07
N SER A 803 12.02 1.32 -19.69
CA SER A 803 11.59 1.27 -18.28
C SER A 803 11.16 -0.13 -17.87
N TYR A 804 11.76 -0.66 -16.80
CA TYR A 804 11.29 -1.87 -16.12
C TYR A 804 10.07 -1.59 -15.22
N TRP A 805 9.96 -0.37 -14.68
CA TRP A 805 8.83 0.02 -13.85
C TRP A 805 7.53 0.12 -14.65
N CYS A 806 7.53 0.83 -15.78
CA CYS A 806 6.38 0.92 -16.68
C CYS A 806 5.94 -0.46 -17.21
N ALA A 807 6.89 -1.34 -17.51
CA ALA A 807 6.60 -2.71 -17.91
C ALA A 807 5.87 -3.48 -16.79
N THR A 808 6.38 -3.42 -15.56
CA THR A 808 5.77 -4.10 -14.40
C THR A 808 4.37 -3.56 -14.09
N ALA A 809 4.21 -2.24 -13.99
CA ALA A 809 2.93 -1.59 -13.69
C ALA A 809 1.87 -1.85 -14.78
N GLY A 810 2.25 -1.72 -16.06
CA GLY A 810 1.36 -1.97 -17.18
C GLY A 810 0.98 -3.44 -17.35
N ALA A 811 1.89 -4.39 -17.10
CA ALA A 811 1.58 -5.82 -17.09
C ALA A 811 0.57 -6.20 -15.99
N ILE A 812 0.70 -5.63 -14.78
CA ILE A 812 -0.26 -5.78 -13.68
C ILE A 812 -1.63 -5.24 -14.12
N TRP A 813 -1.67 -4.03 -14.70
CA TRP A 813 -2.91 -3.40 -15.15
C TRP A 813 -3.63 -4.17 -16.26
N ILE A 814 -2.90 -4.64 -17.27
CA ILE A 814 -3.43 -5.49 -18.35
C ILE A 814 -3.99 -6.79 -17.76
N THR A 815 -3.29 -7.41 -16.81
CA THR A 815 -3.76 -8.62 -16.13
C THR A 815 -5.09 -8.38 -15.39
N VAL A 816 -5.24 -7.24 -14.71
CA VAL A 816 -6.49 -6.83 -14.05
C VAL A 816 -7.61 -6.62 -15.08
N ARG A 817 -7.36 -5.94 -16.22
CA ARG A 817 -8.38 -5.75 -17.27
C ARG A 817 -8.77 -7.05 -17.97
N CYS A 818 -7.83 -7.93 -18.29
CA CYS A 818 -8.09 -9.30 -18.77
C CYS A 818 -9.03 -10.06 -17.84
N TRP A 819 -8.80 -9.96 -16.52
CA TRP A 819 -9.64 -10.61 -15.53
C TRP A 819 -11.07 -10.05 -15.47
N ILE A 820 -11.21 -8.73 -15.50
CA ILE A 820 -12.52 -8.04 -15.54
C ILE A 820 -13.31 -8.45 -16.78
N LEU A 821 -12.67 -8.49 -17.96
CA LEU A 821 -13.31 -8.90 -19.21
C LEU A 821 -13.77 -10.36 -19.18
N ARG A 822 -12.94 -11.28 -18.64
CA ARG A 822 -13.31 -12.68 -18.42
C ARG A 822 -14.54 -12.82 -17.51
N ARG A 823 -14.58 -12.08 -16.40
CA ARG A 823 -15.72 -12.07 -15.45
C ARG A 823 -16.99 -11.55 -16.12
N SER A 824 -16.88 -10.44 -16.86
CA SER A 824 -17.97 -9.85 -17.64
C SER A 824 -18.53 -10.83 -18.68
N PHE A 825 -17.67 -11.43 -19.52
CA PHE A 825 -18.07 -12.37 -20.56
C PHE A 825 -18.93 -13.53 -20.02
N VAL A 826 -18.53 -14.10 -18.87
CA VAL A 826 -19.28 -15.17 -18.21
C VAL A 826 -20.62 -14.65 -17.68
N SER A 827 -20.66 -13.43 -17.11
CA SER A 827 -21.91 -12.80 -16.66
C SER A 827 -22.90 -12.61 -17.82
N CYS A 828 -22.47 -11.98 -18.91
CA CYS A 828 -23.29 -11.76 -20.12
C CYS A 828 -23.76 -13.08 -20.73
N THR A 829 -22.90 -14.11 -20.76
CA THR A 829 -23.25 -15.44 -21.26
C THR A 829 -24.31 -16.13 -20.40
N ARG A 830 -24.28 -15.98 -19.07
CA ARG A 830 -25.32 -16.49 -18.16
C ARG A 830 -26.63 -15.74 -18.31
N PHE A 831 -26.59 -14.41 -18.29
CA PHE A 831 -27.78 -13.57 -18.45
C PHE A 831 -28.50 -13.83 -19.79
N ALA A 832 -27.74 -14.05 -20.87
CA ALA A 832 -28.28 -14.49 -22.15
C ALA A 832 -28.97 -15.87 -22.07
N LYS A 833 -28.41 -16.85 -21.35
CA LYS A 833 -29.06 -18.15 -21.13
C LYS A 833 -30.38 -18.01 -20.36
N THR A 834 -30.37 -17.31 -19.23
CA THR A 834 -31.56 -17.09 -18.39
C THR A 834 -32.68 -16.40 -19.18
N THR A 835 -32.33 -15.39 -19.99
CA THR A 835 -33.30 -14.66 -20.81
C THR A 835 -33.88 -15.51 -21.95
N CYS A 836 -33.07 -16.40 -22.56
CA CYS A 836 -33.53 -17.28 -23.63
C CYS A 836 -34.33 -18.51 -23.14
N SER A 837 -34.30 -18.84 -21.85
CA SER A 837 -34.98 -20.02 -21.30
C SER A 837 -36.43 -19.76 -20.84
N GLY A 838 -36.89 -18.52 -20.85
CA GLY A 838 -38.24 -18.13 -20.42
C GLY A 838 -39.27 -18.20 -21.56
N ARG A 839 -40.48 -18.70 -21.25
CA ARG A 839 -41.61 -18.86 -22.21
C ARG A 839 -42.20 -17.55 -22.76
N THR A 840 -41.54 -16.40 -22.55
CA THR A 840 -41.95 -15.05 -22.97
C THR A 840 -40.76 -14.27 -23.55
N SER A 841 -40.34 -14.65 -24.76
CA SER A 841 -39.15 -14.11 -25.44
C SER A 841 -39.32 -12.67 -25.96
N LYS A 842 -39.36 -11.68 -25.05
CA LYS A 842 -39.08 -10.27 -25.38
C LYS A 842 -37.57 -10.04 -25.37
N ARG A 843 -37.01 -9.79 -26.56
CA ARG A 843 -35.57 -9.58 -26.81
C ARG A 843 -35.03 -8.39 -26.02
N ILE A 844 -33.72 -8.42 -25.74
CA ILE A 844 -32.97 -7.35 -25.07
C ILE A 844 -32.65 -6.28 -26.12
N GLY A 845 -32.94 -5.00 -25.84
CA GLY A 845 -32.58 -3.89 -26.72
C GLY A 845 -31.08 -3.56 -26.66
N LEU A 846 -30.56 -2.81 -27.65
CA LEU A 846 -29.15 -2.42 -27.67
C LEU A 846 -28.76 -1.62 -26.41
N GLN A 847 -29.61 -0.67 -26.01
CA GLN A 847 -29.42 0.13 -24.79
C GLN A 847 -29.44 -0.73 -23.52
N ASP A 848 -30.39 -1.67 -23.40
CA ASP A 848 -30.48 -2.60 -22.27
C ASP A 848 -29.20 -3.45 -22.15
N ALA A 849 -28.65 -3.89 -23.30
CA ALA A 849 -27.41 -4.65 -23.36
C ALA A 849 -26.19 -3.79 -22.94
N MET A 850 -26.14 -2.51 -23.31
CA MET A 850 -25.08 -1.58 -22.89
C MET A 850 -25.06 -1.38 -21.37
N VAL A 851 -26.23 -1.18 -20.75
CA VAL A 851 -26.37 -1.08 -19.28
C VAL A 851 -25.81 -2.32 -18.59
N PHE A 852 -26.27 -3.52 -18.99
CA PHE A 852 -25.84 -4.78 -18.38
C PHE A 852 -24.32 -5.03 -18.56
N VAL A 853 -23.81 -4.82 -19.78
CA VAL A 853 -22.38 -5.02 -20.09
C VAL A 853 -21.51 -4.07 -19.26
N GLN A 854 -21.85 -2.79 -19.19
CA GLN A 854 -21.07 -1.79 -18.46
C GLN A 854 -21.01 -2.06 -16.95
N GLU A 855 -22.13 -2.45 -16.32
CA GLU A 855 -22.13 -2.89 -14.91
C GLU A 855 -21.30 -4.16 -14.68
N SER A 856 -21.36 -5.14 -15.60
CA SER A 856 -20.56 -6.38 -15.46
C SER A 856 -19.04 -6.18 -15.59
N MET A 857 -18.61 -5.10 -16.26
CA MET A 857 -17.20 -4.68 -16.42
C MET A 857 -16.73 -3.69 -15.35
N ARG A 858 -17.54 -3.40 -14.31
CA ARG A 858 -17.15 -2.53 -13.20
C ARG A 858 -15.83 -2.96 -12.55
N LEU A 859 -14.86 -2.05 -12.40
CA LEU A 859 -13.51 -2.39 -11.92
C LEU A 859 -13.55 -2.88 -10.46
N SER A 860 -14.21 -2.12 -9.59
CA SER A 860 -14.57 -2.53 -8.23
C SER A 860 -15.67 -3.59 -8.26
N ALA A 861 -15.39 -4.78 -7.71
CA ALA A 861 -16.40 -5.82 -7.53
C ALA A 861 -17.29 -5.55 -6.30
N HIS A 862 -18.41 -6.27 -6.17
CA HIS A 862 -19.30 -6.12 -5.01
C HIS A 862 -18.58 -6.47 -3.71
N GLY A 863 -18.60 -5.56 -2.74
CA GLY A 863 -17.83 -5.68 -1.49
C GLY A 863 -16.38 -5.19 -1.58
N ALA A 864 -16.00 -4.49 -2.65
CA ALA A 864 -14.73 -3.76 -2.73
C ALA A 864 -14.47 -2.89 -1.49
N THR A 865 -13.28 -3.03 -0.91
CA THR A 865 -12.79 -2.16 0.16
C THR A 865 -12.14 -0.90 -0.42
N ASN A 866 -12.13 0.19 0.35
CA ASN A 866 -11.53 1.44 -0.13
C ASN A 866 -10.01 1.33 -0.39
N PHE A 867 -9.30 0.43 0.28
CA PHE A 867 -7.89 0.15 -0.06
C PHE A 867 -7.74 -0.49 -1.45
N GLN A 868 -8.59 -1.47 -1.79
CA GLN A 868 -8.61 -2.06 -3.14
C GLN A 868 -9.04 -1.04 -4.21
N ARG A 869 -9.91 -0.08 -3.86
CA ARG A 869 -10.24 1.05 -4.73
C ARG A 869 -9.07 2.00 -4.91
N ILE A 870 -8.30 2.32 -3.87
CA ILE A 870 -7.08 3.14 -3.98
C ILE A 870 -6.06 2.46 -4.91
N GLY A 871 -5.82 1.15 -4.75
CA GLY A 871 -4.93 0.41 -5.66
C GLY A 871 -5.41 0.38 -7.12
N LEU A 872 -6.72 0.24 -7.36
CA LEU A 872 -7.30 0.38 -8.71
C LEU A 872 -7.25 1.83 -9.24
N ALA A 873 -7.36 2.84 -8.37
CA ALA A 873 -7.27 4.24 -8.75
C ALA A 873 -5.84 4.62 -9.15
N TYR A 874 -4.82 4.09 -8.45
CA TYR A 874 -3.42 4.20 -8.85
C TYR A 874 -3.17 3.61 -10.25
N LEU A 875 -3.62 2.37 -10.51
CA LEU A 875 -3.50 1.74 -11.84
C LEU A 875 -4.33 2.46 -12.92
N LEU A 876 -5.44 3.12 -12.55
CA LEU A 876 -6.16 4.03 -13.44
C LEU A 876 -5.37 5.31 -13.77
N VAL A 877 -4.58 5.84 -12.84
CA VAL A 877 -3.72 7.02 -13.06
C VAL A 877 -2.54 6.69 -13.96
N GLU A 878 -1.85 5.56 -13.78
CA GLU A 878 -0.80 5.08 -14.71
C GLU A 878 -1.37 4.93 -16.14
N GLY A 879 -2.58 4.38 -16.27
CA GLY A 879 -3.30 4.32 -17.54
C GLY A 879 -3.75 5.69 -18.08
N LEU A 880 -4.07 6.65 -17.21
CA LEU A 880 -4.43 8.03 -17.57
C LEU A 880 -3.22 8.77 -18.13
N MET A 881 -2.04 8.66 -17.51
CA MET A 881 -0.79 9.26 -17.99
C MET A 881 -0.39 8.69 -19.36
N SER A 882 -0.54 7.38 -19.55
CA SER A 882 -0.32 6.71 -20.84
C SER A 882 -1.24 7.25 -21.95
N ASP A 883 -2.54 7.40 -21.67
CA ASP A 883 -3.51 7.96 -22.63
C ASP A 883 -3.29 9.46 -22.86
N LEU A 884 -2.88 10.23 -21.83
CA LEU A 884 -2.57 11.66 -21.92
C LEU A 884 -1.35 11.92 -22.81
N PHE A 885 -0.26 11.17 -22.63
CA PHE A 885 0.92 11.28 -23.49
C PHE A 885 0.62 10.85 -24.92
N LEU A 886 -0.17 9.78 -25.10
CA LEU A 886 -0.61 9.36 -26.43
C LEU A 886 -1.55 10.33 -27.14
N LEU A 887 -2.17 11.27 -26.42
CA LEU A 887 -2.89 12.40 -27.00
C LEU A 887 -1.96 13.50 -27.51
N THR A 888 -0.83 13.76 -26.84
CA THR A 888 0.18 14.72 -27.32
C THR A 888 0.90 14.26 -28.61
N THR A 889 0.74 12.98 -28.98
CA THR A 889 1.56 12.32 -30.00
C THR A 889 0.76 11.68 -31.16
N GLN A 890 -0.58 11.73 -31.14
CA GLN A 890 -1.43 11.12 -32.17
C GLN A 890 -2.46 12.09 -32.76
N GLU A 891 -2.39 12.27 -34.07
CA GLU A 891 -3.28 13.18 -34.79
C GLU A 891 -4.56 12.49 -35.31
N GLY A 892 -5.47 13.30 -35.85
CA GLY A 892 -6.65 12.84 -36.59
C GLY A 892 -7.59 11.93 -35.81
N MET A 893 -8.09 10.88 -36.46
CA MET A 893 -9.09 9.97 -35.87
C MET A 893 -8.55 9.18 -34.67
N MET A 894 -7.27 8.81 -34.66
CA MET A 894 -6.67 8.04 -33.55
C MET A 894 -6.52 8.90 -32.30
N GLY A 895 -6.08 10.16 -32.42
CA GLY A 895 -6.09 11.11 -31.30
C GLY A 895 -7.48 11.29 -30.69
N ARG A 896 -8.51 11.49 -31.53
CA ARG A 896 -9.92 11.58 -31.08
C ARG A 896 -10.39 10.32 -30.32
N ILE A 897 -9.98 9.13 -30.75
CA ILE A 897 -10.28 7.86 -30.05
C ILE A 897 -9.55 7.77 -28.71
N GLN A 898 -8.26 8.17 -28.65
CA GLN A 898 -7.49 8.21 -27.40
C GLN A 898 -8.10 9.21 -26.39
N CYS A 899 -8.68 10.31 -26.87
CA CYS A 899 -9.36 11.33 -26.08
C CYS A 899 -10.61 10.78 -25.36
N ILE A 900 -11.35 9.90 -26.04
CA ILE A 900 -12.48 9.17 -25.45
C ILE A 900 -11.98 8.16 -24.39
N SER A 901 -10.82 7.51 -24.60
CA SER A 901 -10.19 6.63 -23.59
C SER A 901 -9.79 7.40 -22.33
N LEU A 902 -9.18 8.59 -22.49
CA LEU A 902 -8.83 9.48 -21.38
C LEU A 902 -10.09 9.87 -20.57
N GLY A 903 -11.15 10.34 -21.24
CA GLY A 903 -12.42 10.69 -20.61
C GLY A 903 -13.04 9.51 -19.85
N TYR A 904 -13.03 8.32 -20.43
CA TYR A 904 -13.54 7.10 -19.81
C TYR A 904 -12.72 6.67 -18.57
N ASN A 905 -11.39 6.75 -18.62
CA ASN A 905 -10.54 6.47 -17.46
C ASN A 905 -10.78 7.51 -16.34
N LEU A 906 -10.91 8.79 -16.68
CA LEU A 906 -11.18 9.88 -15.73
C LEU A 906 -12.56 9.75 -15.07
N ALA A 907 -13.60 9.43 -15.84
CA ALA A 907 -14.92 9.07 -15.31
C ALA A 907 -14.88 7.76 -14.48
N GLY A 908 -13.95 6.86 -14.80
CA GLY A 908 -13.57 5.70 -13.98
C GLY A 908 -13.09 6.11 -12.58
N ILE A 909 -12.13 7.04 -12.51
CA ILE A 909 -11.58 7.60 -11.27
C ILE A 909 -12.67 8.32 -10.47
N MET A 910 -13.42 9.25 -11.09
CA MET A 910 -14.52 9.99 -10.44
C MET A 910 -15.54 9.04 -9.77
N SER A 911 -15.95 7.99 -10.49
CA SER A 911 -16.87 6.98 -9.98
C SER A 911 -16.26 6.16 -8.83
N MET A 912 -14.96 5.87 -8.87
CA MET A 912 -14.28 5.08 -7.84
C MET A 912 -14.12 5.89 -6.54
N LEU A 913 -13.82 7.18 -6.66
CA LEU A 913 -13.81 8.12 -5.53
C LEU A 913 -15.23 8.29 -4.94
N PHE A 914 -16.26 8.42 -5.77
CA PHE A 914 -17.64 8.50 -5.30
C PHE A 914 -18.07 7.23 -4.55
N GLU A 915 -17.70 6.04 -5.02
CA GLU A 915 -17.92 4.78 -4.29
C GLU A 915 -17.22 4.73 -2.92
N MET A 916 -16.02 5.31 -2.82
CA MET A 916 -15.30 5.41 -1.54
C MET A 916 -16.07 6.30 -0.55
N VAL A 917 -16.56 7.45 -1.02
CA VAL A 917 -17.39 8.40 -0.24
C VAL A 917 -18.73 7.77 0.17
N GLU A 918 -19.42 7.05 -0.73
CA GLU A 918 -20.66 6.32 -0.40
C GLU A 918 -20.43 5.27 0.70
N THR A 919 -19.35 4.48 0.60
CA THR A 919 -19.04 3.42 1.58
C THR A 919 -18.45 3.92 2.89
N MET A 920 -18.04 5.19 2.97
CA MET A 920 -17.67 5.87 4.22
C MET A 920 -18.87 6.58 4.89
N HIS A 921 -20.06 6.51 4.27
CA HIS A 921 -21.29 7.16 4.75
C HIS A 921 -21.16 8.68 4.95
N TRP A 922 -20.31 9.34 4.15
CA TRP A 922 -20.05 10.77 4.22
C TRP A 922 -21.15 11.65 3.58
N LEU A 923 -22.09 11.04 2.85
CA LEU A 923 -23.23 11.73 2.23
C LEU A 923 -24.56 11.24 2.82
N SER A 924 -25.49 12.16 3.02
CA SER A 924 -26.89 11.84 3.33
C SER A 924 -27.56 11.13 2.14
N GLU A 925 -28.60 10.33 2.40
CA GLU A 925 -29.30 9.57 1.34
C GLU A 925 -29.84 10.47 0.23
N ARG A 926 -30.36 11.65 0.57
CA ARG A 926 -30.85 12.65 -0.39
C ARG A 926 -29.72 13.16 -1.30
N ASN A 927 -28.56 13.49 -0.72
CA ASN A 927 -27.41 13.98 -1.47
C ASN A 927 -26.79 12.87 -2.33
N ARG A 928 -26.73 11.64 -1.80
CA ARG A 928 -26.28 10.43 -2.52
C ARG A 928 -27.11 10.19 -3.79
N CYS A 929 -28.44 10.15 -3.66
CA CYS A 929 -29.34 9.98 -4.80
C CYS A 929 -29.23 11.14 -5.80
N PHE A 930 -29.09 12.38 -5.34
CA PHE A 930 -28.91 13.55 -6.20
C PHE A 930 -27.62 13.48 -7.03
N PHE A 931 -26.45 13.36 -6.39
CA PHE A 931 -25.17 13.31 -7.11
C PHE A 931 -25.10 12.14 -8.09
N ARG A 932 -25.67 10.98 -7.72
CA ARG A 932 -25.75 9.82 -8.60
C ARG A 932 -26.66 10.04 -9.81
N ARG A 933 -27.81 10.68 -9.62
CA ARG A 933 -28.71 11.03 -10.73
C ARG A 933 -28.12 12.07 -11.67
N VAL A 934 -27.34 13.01 -11.15
CA VAL A 934 -26.77 14.12 -11.93
C VAL A 934 -25.46 13.75 -12.61
N LEU A 935 -24.55 13.01 -11.96
CA LEU A 935 -23.17 12.75 -12.46
C LEU A 935 -22.93 11.32 -12.98
N PHE A 936 -23.82 10.37 -12.62
CA PHE A 936 -23.64 8.93 -12.84
C PHE A 936 -24.89 8.28 -13.48
N ASN A 937 -25.42 8.91 -14.52
CA ASN A 937 -26.51 8.38 -15.36
C ASN A 937 -26.03 8.02 -16.78
N HIS A 938 -26.62 6.98 -17.39
CA HIS A 938 -26.25 6.52 -18.73
C HIS A 938 -26.56 7.54 -19.84
N GLU A 939 -27.55 8.41 -19.66
CA GLU A 939 -27.96 9.42 -20.65
C GLU A 939 -26.89 10.50 -20.89
N THR A 940 -26.05 10.80 -19.88
CA THR A 940 -25.03 11.87 -19.95
C THR A 940 -23.59 11.39 -19.77
N VAL A 941 -23.37 10.14 -19.34
CA VAL A 941 -22.01 9.61 -19.08
C VAL A 941 -21.09 9.81 -20.28
N LEU A 942 -21.53 9.37 -21.46
CA LEU A 942 -20.82 9.50 -22.72
C LEU A 942 -20.78 10.95 -23.24
N VAL A 943 -21.82 11.75 -22.97
CA VAL A 943 -21.90 13.15 -23.40
C VAL A 943 -20.77 13.97 -22.78
N GLY A 944 -20.54 13.84 -21.47
CA GLY A 944 -19.44 14.55 -20.81
C GLY A 944 -18.05 14.04 -21.23
N GLU A 945 -17.93 12.76 -21.54
CA GLU A 945 -16.68 12.16 -22.07
C GLU A 945 -16.37 12.67 -23.48
N LEU A 946 -17.38 12.82 -24.34
CA LEU A 946 -17.26 13.41 -25.69
C LEU A 946 -17.00 14.92 -25.67
N PHE A 947 -17.65 15.70 -24.79
CA PHE A 947 -17.38 17.13 -24.64
C PHE A 947 -15.97 17.39 -24.08
N CYS A 948 -15.52 16.62 -23.09
CA CYS A 948 -14.14 16.69 -22.60
C CYS A 948 -13.15 16.33 -23.71
N SER A 949 -13.42 15.26 -24.47
CA SER A 949 -12.64 14.85 -25.65
C SER A 949 -12.50 15.96 -26.69
N ALA A 950 -13.60 16.65 -27.01
CA ALA A 950 -13.62 17.72 -28.01
C ALA A 950 -12.95 19.02 -27.52
N ALA A 951 -13.08 19.34 -26.23
CA ALA A 951 -12.47 20.54 -25.64
C ALA A 951 -10.98 20.38 -25.30
N MET A 952 -10.48 19.15 -25.13
CA MET A 952 -9.14 18.86 -24.61
C MET A 952 -8.01 19.63 -25.31
N GLN A 953 -7.99 19.63 -26.64
CA GLN A 953 -6.94 20.27 -27.44
C GLN A 953 -6.91 21.80 -27.25
N PHE A 954 -8.09 22.42 -27.17
CA PHE A 954 -8.25 23.85 -26.90
C PHE A 954 -7.84 24.20 -25.46
N LEU A 955 -8.26 23.38 -24.48
CA LEU A 955 -7.96 23.60 -23.06
C LEU A 955 -6.46 23.50 -22.76
N VAL A 956 -5.77 22.48 -23.28
CA VAL A 956 -4.31 22.34 -23.08
C VAL A 956 -3.55 23.46 -23.80
N SER A 957 -3.95 23.82 -25.03
CA SER A 957 -3.34 24.97 -25.74
C SER A 957 -3.52 26.29 -24.99
N GLY A 958 -4.70 26.52 -24.40
CA GLY A 958 -4.99 27.70 -23.58
C GLY A 958 -4.18 27.74 -22.27
N LEU A 959 -3.99 26.58 -21.63
CA LEU A 959 -3.12 26.46 -20.45
C LEU A 959 -1.65 26.72 -20.82
N ASN A 960 -1.15 26.14 -21.91
CA ASN A 960 0.24 26.31 -22.36
C ASN A 960 0.58 27.75 -22.76
N ARG A 961 -0.39 28.51 -23.29
CA ARG A 961 -0.24 29.93 -23.63
C ARG A 961 -0.55 30.90 -22.48
N SER A 962 -0.94 30.41 -21.30
CA SER A 962 -1.12 31.21 -20.08
C SER A 962 0.22 31.51 -19.38
N SER A 963 0.19 32.20 -18.24
CA SER A 963 1.38 32.47 -17.41
C SER A 963 2.04 31.20 -16.81
N LEU A 964 1.42 30.01 -16.97
CA LEU A 964 2.07 28.72 -16.65
C LEU A 964 3.40 28.51 -17.41
N LYS A 965 3.62 29.23 -18.52
CA LYS A 965 4.87 29.20 -19.29
C LYS A 965 6.06 29.91 -18.60
N GLU A 966 5.78 30.79 -17.63
CA GLU A 966 6.79 31.61 -16.95
C GLU A 966 7.38 30.92 -15.70
N TRP A 967 6.82 29.78 -15.29
CA TRP A 967 7.12 29.00 -14.07
C TRP A 967 8.53 28.36 -13.98
N ARG A 968 9.52 28.86 -14.72
CA ARG A 968 10.88 28.33 -14.70
C ARG A 968 11.59 28.62 -13.38
N LEU A 969 11.53 29.85 -12.88
CA LEU A 969 12.25 30.26 -11.68
C LEU A 969 11.73 29.49 -10.45
N GLU A 970 10.43 29.25 -10.40
CA GLU A 970 9.77 28.44 -9.38
C GLU A 970 10.11 26.94 -9.50
N ALA A 971 10.24 26.41 -10.73
CA ALA A 971 10.65 25.03 -10.95
C ALA A 971 12.14 24.78 -10.61
N GLU A 972 13.02 25.76 -10.87
CA GLU A 972 14.43 25.74 -10.47
C GLU A 972 14.59 25.92 -8.95
N ALA A 973 13.77 26.75 -8.31
CA ALA A 973 13.82 27.02 -6.87
C ALA A 973 13.11 25.99 -5.98
N VAL A 974 12.10 25.27 -6.50
CA VAL A 974 11.31 24.29 -5.72
C VAL A 974 11.58 22.86 -6.19
N SER A 975 11.11 22.50 -7.39
CA SER A 975 11.44 21.25 -8.11
C SER A 975 10.57 21.12 -9.36
N TYR A 976 11.17 20.79 -10.50
CA TYR A 976 10.47 20.40 -11.73
C TYR A 976 9.41 19.31 -11.50
N TYR A 977 9.66 18.34 -10.61
CA TYR A 977 8.68 17.28 -10.29
C TYR A 977 7.44 17.84 -9.57
N ILE A 978 7.63 18.76 -8.62
CA ILE A 978 6.53 19.40 -7.88
C ILE A 978 5.72 20.31 -8.79
N MET A 979 6.37 21.07 -9.67
CA MET A 979 5.68 21.93 -10.64
C MET A 979 4.91 21.12 -11.70
N SER A 980 5.42 19.96 -12.12
CA SER A 980 4.68 19.01 -12.97
C SER A 980 3.45 18.42 -12.29
N LEU A 981 3.56 18.05 -11.00
CA LEU A 981 2.40 17.60 -10.22
C LEU A 981 1.32 18.69 -10.13
N ALA A 982 1.71 19.96 -10.00
CA ALA A 982 0.79 21.10 -10.05
C ALA A 982 0.16 21.29 -11.45
N GLY A 983 0.96 21.27 -12.52
CA GLY A 983 0.49 21.41 -13.90
C GLY A 983 -0.49 20.32 -14.32
N HIS A 984 -0.17 19.04 -14.05
CA HIS A 984 -1.10 17.94 -14.25
C HIS A 984 -2.34 18.03 -13.34
N GLY A 985 -2.18 18.50 -12.10
CA GLY A 985 -3.29 18.78 -11.19
C GLY A 985 -4.29 19.77 -11.80
N ILE A 986 -3.81 20.87 -12.38
CA ILE A 986 -4.63 21.86 -13.08
C ILE A 986 -5.37 21.23 -14.28
N ILE A 987 -4.66 20.50 -15.15
CA ILE A 987 -5.28 19.81 -16.30
C ILE A 987 -6.39 18.86 -15.83
N VAL A 988 -6.12 18.00 -14.83
CA VAL A 988 -7.09 17.04 -14.30
C VAL A 988 -8.30 17.74 -13.68
N ILE A 989 -8.10 18.82 -12.93
CA ILE A 989 -9.20 19.61 -12.35
C ILE A 989 -10.08 20.23 -13.44
N VAL A 990 -9.48 20.81 -14.48
CA VAL A 990 -10.20 21.41 -15.61
C VAL A 990 -11.00 20.36 -16.38
N CYS A 991 -10.41 19.20 -16.69
CA CYS A 991 -11.10 18.08 -17.35
C CYS A 991 -12.27 17.54 -16.50
N VAL A 992 -12.07 17.34 -15.19
CA VAL A 992 -13.13 16.92 -14.26
C VAL A 992 -14.24 17.97 -14.19
N LEU A 993 -13.92 19.26 -14.17
CA LEU A 993 -14.90 20.34 -14.16
C LEU A 993 -15.76 20.33 -15.43
N VAL A 994 -15.17 20.16 -16.61
CA VAL A 994 -15.90 20.05 -17.89
C VAL A 994 -16.81 18.82 -17.91
N ILE A 995 -16.35 17.66 -17.42
CA ILE A 995 -17.19 16.45 -17.29
C ILE A 995 -18.34 16.66 -16.30
N ILE A 996 -18.10 17.36 -15.18
CA ILE A 996 -19.15 17.69 -14.20
C ILE A 996 -20.19 18.63 -14.81
N ILE A 997 -19.78 19.77 -15.37
CA ILE A 997 -20.69 20.79 -15.90
C ILE A 997 -21.55 20.21 -17.03
N SER A 998 -20.95 19.52 -18.00
CA SER A 998 -21.68 18.90 -19.12
C SER A 998 -22.69 17.84 -18.67
N ARG A 999 -22.35 17.01 -17.68
CA ARG A 999 -23.29 16.03 -17.10
C ARG A 999 -24.39 16.70 -16.28
N VAL A 1000 -24.08 17.74 -15.49
CA VAL A 1000 -25.07 18.52 -14.74
C VAL A 1000 -26.09 19.15 -15.68
N ILE A 1001 -25.64 19.87 -16.70
CA ILE A 1001 -26.52 20.54 -17.68
C ILE A 1001 -27.34 19.49 -18.44
N GLY A 1002 -26.72 18.41 -18.92
CA GLY A 1002 -27.41 17.33 -19.62
C GLY A 1002 -28.49 16.65 -18.76
N ALA A 1003 -28.20 16.36 -17.49
CA ALA A 1003 -29.12 15.65 -16.61
C ALA A 1003 -30.30 16.54 -16.17
N VAL A 1004 -30.03 17.80 -15.83
CA VAL A 1004 -31.06 18.79 -15.50
C VAL A 1004 -31.94 19.09 -16.72
N GLY A 1005 -31.33 19.28 -17.90
CA GLY A 1005 -32.05 19.49 -19.16
C GLY A 1005 -32.93 18.31 -19.52
N PHE A 1006 -32.39 17.08 -19.54
CA PHE A 1006 -33.13 15.86 -19.83
C PHE A 1006 -34.31 15.65 -18.88
N VAL A 1007 -34.10 15.82 -17.56
CA VAL A 1007 -35.17 15.65 -16.57
C VAL A 1007 -36.24 16.73 -16.70
N ARG A 1008 -35.85 18.00 -16.92
CA ARG A 1008 -36.81 19.11 -17.11
C ARG A 1008 -37.64 18.91 -18.39
N LEU A 1009 -37.03 18.50 -19.50
CA LEU A 1009 -37.72 18.20 -20.76
C LEU A 1009 -38.65 16.99 -20.66
N LYS A 1010 -38.20 15.90 -20.01
CA LYS A 1010 -38.97 14.64 -19.92
C LYS A 1010 -40.12 14.68 -18.89
N PHE A 1011 -39.94 15.38 -17.78
CA PHE A 1011 -40.86 15.33 -16.63
C PHE A 1011 -41.47 16.69 -16.24
N GLY A 1012 -41.15 17.78 -16.94
CA GLY A 1012 -41.62 19.14 -16.62
C GLY A 1012 -41.10 19.73 -15.30
N SER A 1013 -40.33 18.97 -14.52
CA SER A 1013 -39.88 19.34 -13.17
C SER A 1013 -38.53 18.72 -12.85
N THR A 1014 -37.74 19.38 -12.01
CA THR A 1014 -36.45 18.86 -11.48
C THR A 1014 -36.62 17.97 -10.24
N ALA A 1015 -37.83 17.85 -9.68
CA ALA A 1015 -38.11 17.01 -8.52
C ALA A 1015 -37.61 15.54 -8.64
N PRO A 1016 -37.68 14.87 -9.82
CA PRO A 1016 -37.10 13.53 -10.01
C PRO A 1016 -35.60 13.42 -9.74
N LEU A 1017 -34.83 14.52 -9.69
CA LEU A 1017 -33.41 14.47 -9.29
C LEU A 1017 -33.21 14.26 -7.78
N THR A 1018 -34.18 14.61 -6.93
CA THR A 1018 -34.04 14.52 -5.45
C THR A 1018 -35.07 13.62 -4.78
N ALA A 1019 -36.14 13.21 -5.47
CA ALA A 1019 -37.20 12.38 -4.91
C ALA A 1019 -36.72 10.95 -4.55
N PRO A 1020 -36.91 10.45 -3.33
CA PRO A 1020 -36.49 9.10 -2.95
C PRO A 1020 -37.16 8.00 -3.80
N CYS A 1021 -36.44 6.91 -4.02
CA CYS A 1021 -36.94 5.69 -4.66
C CYS A 1021 -36.38 4.48 -3.93
N CYS A 1022 -37.25 3.61 -3.40
CA CYS A 1022 -36.83 2.45 -2.62
C CYS A 1022 -35.83 1.53 -3.34
N VAL A 1023 -35.94 1.41 -4.68
CA VAL A 1023 -35.03 0.59 -5.49
C VAL A 1023 -33.61 1.18 -5.50
N ASP A 1024 -33.45 2.50 -5.57
CA ASP A 1024 -32.12 3.15 -5.52
C ASP A 1024 -31.45 2.93 -4.16
N THR A 1025 -32.22 3.01 -3.06
CA THR A 1025 -31.73 2.74 -1.71
C THR A 1025 -31.30 1.28 -1.54
N VAL A 1026 -32.09 0.32 -2.05
CA VAL A 1026 -31.80 -1.13 -1.99
C VAL A 1026 -30.64 -1.53 -2.90
N LEU A 1027 -30.51 -0.93 -4.09
CA LEU A 1027 -29.31 -1.08 -4.91
C LEU A 1027 -28.10 -0.51 -4.16
N GLY A 1028 -28.18 0.73 -3.67
CA GLY A 1028 -27.06 1.41 -3.02
C GLY A 1028 -25.79 1.28 -3.85
N VAL A 1029 -24.64 0.99 -3.23
CA VAL A 1029 -23.34 0.85 -3.92
C VAL A 1029 -23.29 -0.29 -4.97
N ARG A 1030 -24.36 -1.08 -5.18
CA ARG A 1030 -24.35 -2.29 -6.02
C ARG A 1030 -24.45 -2.02 -7.53
N SER A 1031 -25.17 -0.98 -7.99
CA SER A 1031 -24.95 -0.43 -9.35
C SER A 1031 -23.96 0.73 -9.31
N LYS A 1032 -23.27 0.98 -10.42
CA LYS A 1032 -22.39 2.15 -10.62
C LYS A 1032 -23.13 3.29 -11.31
N LEU A 1033 -23.97 2.99 -12.30
CA LEU A 1033 -24.75 3.95 -13.07
C LEU A 1033 -26.27 3.74 -12.87
N ILE A 1034 -27.05 4.71 -13.32
CA ILE A 1034 -28.52 4.66 -13.38
C ILE A 1034 -29.06 5.07 -14.76
N VAL A 1035 -30.36 4.91 -15.01
CA VAL A 1035 -31.02 5.23 -16.30
C VAL A 1035 -32.18 6.19 -16.08
N LEU A 1036 -31.99 7.50 -16.33
CA LEU A 1036 -33.02 8.54 -16.18
C LEU A 1036 -34.22 8.33 -17.12
N GLY A 1037 -33.98 7.81 -18.32
CA GLY A 1037 -35.01 7.38 -19.27
C GLY A 1037 -35.88 6.24 -18.73
N GLY A 1038 -35.33 5.45 -17.80
CA GLY A 1038 -35.94 4.28 -17.16
C GLY A 1038 -36.90 4.58 -16.01
N TYR A 1039 -36.91 5.80 -15.48
CA TYR A 1039 -37.93 6.19 -14.49
C TYR A 1039 -39.27 6.60 -15.12
N VAL A 1040 -40.33 6.44 -14.32
CA VAL A 1040 -41.69 6.98 -14.45
C VAL A 1040 -41.97 7.85 -13.22
N TRP A 1041 -42.74 8.93 -13.40
CA TRP A 1041 -43.14 9.86 -12.34
C TRP A 1041 -44.66 9.86 -12.24
N GLU A 1042 -45.19 9.33 -11.14
CA GLU A 1042 -46.63 9.15 -10.90
C GLU A 1042 -46.95 9.57 -9.47
N ASN A 1043 -47.98 10.39 -9.27
CA ASN A 1043 -48.50 10.77 -7.94
C ASN A 1043 -47.40 11.26 -6.96
N GLY A 1044 -46.47 12.07 -7.46
CA GLY A 1044 -45.34 12.62 -6.68
C GLY A 1044 -44.25 11.60 -6.31
N LYS A 1045 -44.28 10.40 -6.90
CA LYS A 1045 -43.39 9.27 -6.58
C LYS A 1045 -42.66 8.78 -7.84
N LEU A 1046 -41.46 8.26 -7.63
CA LEU A 1046 -40.55 7.81 -8.70
C LEU A 1046 -40.52 6.27 -8.78
N TYR A 1047 -40.78 5.71 -9.95
CA TYR A 1047 -40.84 4.27 -10.20
C TYR A 1047 -39.93 3.86 -11.38
N TYR A 1048 -39.36 2.65 -11.35
CA TYR A 1048 -38.61 2.07 -12.47
C TYR A 1048 -39.50 1.28 -13.42
N LYS A 1049 -39.27 1.49 -14.72
CA LYS A 1049 -39.87 0.69 -15.81
C LYS A 1049 -39.39 -0.75 -15.79
N LEU A 1050 -40.26 -1.65 -16.24
CA LEU A 1050 -40.02 -3.10 -16.30
C LEU A 1050 -38.76 -3.47 -17.10
N ASN A 1051 -38.54 -2.83 -18.25
CA ASN A 1051 -37.38 -3.07 -19.09
C ASN A 1051 -36.08 -2.60 -18.42
N THR A 1052 -36.13 -1.50 -17.65
CA THR A 1052 -34.94 -0.98 -16.93
C THR A 1052 -34.54 -1.87 -15.77
N LEU A 1053 -35.50 -2.41 -15.01
CA LEU A 1053 -35.21 -3.45 -14.00
C LEU A 1053 -34.52 -4.67 -14.65
N ARG A 1054 -34.98 -5.09 -15.82
CA ARG A 1054 -34.34 -6.15 -16.62
C ARG A 1054 -32.95 -5.75 -17.12
N ALA A 1055 -32.74 -4.51 -17.55
CA ALA A 1055 -31.43 -4.01 -18.03
C ALA A 1055 -30.35 -4.02 -16.95
N PHE A 1056 -30.70 -3.74 -15.68
CA PHE A 1056 -29.81 -3.93 -14.54
C PHE A 1056 -29.58 -5.40 -14.16
N GLY A 1057 -30.18 -6.36 -14.86
CA GLY A 1057 -30.09 -7.78 -14.53
C GLY A 1057 -30.85 -8.18 -13.27
N LEU A 1058 -31.81 -7.38 -12.81
CA LEU A 1058 -32.59 -7.65 -11.61
C LEU A 1058 -33.67 -8.70 -11.88
N LEU A 1059 -33.71 -9.71 -11.01
CA LEU A 1059 -34.65 -10.82 -11.09
C LEU A 1059 -35.58 -10.84 -9.87
N LYS A 1060 -36.77 -11.40 -10.08
CA LYS A 1060 -37.73 -11.75 -9.03
C LYS A 1060 -37.50 -13.20 -8.64
N VAL A 1061 -37.19 -13.43 -7.38
CA VAL A 1061 -37.19 -14.78 -6.77
C VAL A 1061 -38.53 -14.98 -6.07
N VAL A 1062 -39.09 -16.19 -6.19
CA VAL A 1062 -40.23 -16.67 -5.38
C VAL A 1062 -39.80 -17.92 -4.65
N GLU A 1063 -39.86 -17.91 -3.32
CA GLU A 1063 -39.45 -19.04 -2.49
C GLU A 1063 -40.66 -19.92 -2.12
N GLU A 1064 -40.41 -21.08 -1.50
CA GLU A 1064 -41.45 -22.07 -1.18
C GLU A 1064 -42.55 -21.52 -0.25
N ASP A 1065 -42.22 -20.49 0.54
CA ASP A 1065 -43.16 -19.75 1.40
C ASP A 1065 -44.02 -18.71 0.66
N GLY A 1066 -43.90 -18.63 -0.67
CA GLY A 1066 -44.60 -17.69 -1.54
C GLY A 1066 -44.07 -16.25 -1.49
N LYS A 1067 -43.09 -15.93 -0.63
CA LYS A 1067 -42.54 -14.58 -0.54
C LYS A 1067 -41.76 -14.22 -1.80
N GLN A 1068 -41.83 -12.94 -2.14
CA GLN A 1068 -41.24 -12.39 -3.35
C GLN A 1068 -40.03 -11.53 -2.99
N TYR A 1069 -38.89 -11.80 -3.63
CA TYR A 1069 -37.64 -11.10 -3.35
C TYR A 1069 -37.01 -10.49 -4.61
N LEU A 1070 -36.32 -9.37 -4.43
CA LEU A 1070 -35.44 -8.75 -5.42
C LEU A 1070 -34.04 -9.39 -5.31
N ALA A 1071 -33.50 -9.88 -6.42
CA ALA A 1071 -32.18 -10.50 -6.46
C ALA A 1071 -31.34 -10.06 -7.68
N LEU A 1072 -30.01 -10.16 -7.57
CA LEU A 1072 -29.05 -9.81 -8.62
C LEU A 1072 -27.85 -10.77 -8.67
N HIS A 1073 -27.09 -10.77 -9.77
CA HIS A 1073 -25.89 -11.59 -9.91
C HIS A 1073 -24.65 -10.96 -9.24
N ARG A 1074 -24.15 -11.59 -8.16
CA ARG A 1074 -23.04 -11.05 -7.37
C ARG A 1074 -21.70 -11.14 -8.13
N LEU A 1075 -21.18 -10.00 -8.59
CA LEU A 1075 -19.81 -9.91 -9.10
C LEU A 1075 -18.81 -9.96 -7.92
N ARG A 1076 -18.05 -11.04 -7.78
CA ARG A 1076 -16.87 -11.12 -6.88
C ARG A 1076 -15.61 -10.60 -7.58
N TRP A 1077 -14.52 -10.42 -6.82
CA TRP A 1077 -13.20 -10.02 -7.34
C TRP A 1077 -12.56 -11.12 -8.20
N PHE A 1078 -11.91 -12.10 -7.56
CA PHE A 1078 -11.14 -13.17 -8.21
C PHE A 1078 -11.87 -14.50 -8.33
N ALA A 1079 -13.20 -14.51 -8.15
CA ALA A 1079 -14.03 -15.69 -8.28
C ALA A 1079 -15.15 -15.46 -9.29
N VAL A 1080 -15.41 -16.45 -10.14
CA VAL A 1080 -16.60 -16.51 -11.01
C VAL A 1080 -17.42 -17.75 -10.63
N PRO A 1081 -18.02 -17.76 -9.41
CA PRO A 1081 -18.72 -18.91 -8.85
C PRO A 1081 -19.82 -19.40 -9.78
N ARG A 1082 -20.14 -20.70 -9.77
CA ARG A 1082 -21.03 -21.30 -10.78
C ARG A 1082 -22.44 -20.68 -10.76
N GLU A 1083 -23.01 -20.54 -9.57
CA GLU A 1083 -24.34 -19.95 -9.34
C GLU A 1083 -24.26 -19.02 -8.13
N GLU A 1084 -24.42 -17.71 -8.36
CA GLU A 1084 -24.61 -16.69 -7.32
C GLU A 1084 -25.59 -15.64 -7.81
N LEU A 1085 -26.88 -15.98 -7.74
CA LEU A 1085 -27.94 -15.00 -7.62
C LEU A 1085 -28.16 -14.76 -6.12
N VAL A 1086 -28.18 -13.50 -5.71
CA VAL A 1086 -28.20 -13.08 -4.29
C VAL A 1086 -29.40 -12.18 -4.06
N VAL A 1087 -30.19 -12.53 -3.04
CA VAL A 1087 -31.33 -11.74 -2.56
C VAL A 1087 -30.82 -10.50 -1.84
N ILE A 1088 -31.39 -9.34 -2.18
CA ILE A 1088 -31.01 -8.01 -1.64
C ILE A 1088 -32.18 -7.22 -1.03
N GLY A 1089 -33.43 -7.64 -1.27
CA GLY A 1089 -34.60 -7.00 -0.66
C GLY A 1089 -35.89 -7.80 -0.82
N VAL A 1090 -36.86 -7.50 0.03
CA VAL A 1090 -38.20 -8.09 0.06
C VAL A 1090 -39.18 -7.20 -0.72
N LEU A 1091 -40.05 -7.79 -1.53
CA LEU A 1091 -41.01 -7.08 -2.39
C LEU A 1091 -42.38 -6.95 -1.72
N PHE A 1092 -42.78 -5.72 -1.38
CA PHE A 1092 -44.11 -5.40 -0.83
C PHE A 1092 -44.89 -4.55 -1.82
N GLY A 1093 -45.76 -5.20 -2.61
CA GLY A 1093 -46.45 -4.53 -3.73
C GLY A 1093 -45.45 -3.96 -4.74
N SER A 1094 -45.56 -2.66 -5.05
CA SER A 1094 -44.61 -1.92 -5.88
C SER A 1094 -43.38 -1.39 -5.12
N THR A 1095 -43.24 -1.66 -3.83
CA THR A 1095 -42.09 -1.22 -3.02
C THR A 1095 -41.10 -2.35 -2.75
N VAL A 1096 -39.85 -1.99 -2.40
CA VAL A 1096 -38.79 -2.92 -1.99
C VAL A 1096 -38.18 -2.46 -0.68
N VAL A 1097 -37.98 -3.37 0.26
CA VAL A 1097 -37.29 -3.11 1.55
C VAL A 1097 -35.98 -3.89 1.57
N PRO A 1098 -34.83 -3.29 1.93
CA PRO A 1098 -33.54 -4.00 1.95
C PRO A 1098 -33.54 -5.11 3.02
N CYS A 1099 -32.81 -6.19 2.75
CA CYS A 1099 -32.60 -7.29 3.70
C CYS A 1099 -31.14 -7.74 3.73
N ASP A 1100 -30.82 -8.67 4.63
CA ASP A 1100 -29.51 -9.32 4.67
C ASP A 1100 -29.25 -10.09 3.36
N GLU A 1101 -28.01 -10.02 2.86
CA GLU A 1101 -27.62 -10.69 1.62
C GLU A 1101 -27.49 -12.22 1.83
N ARG A 1102 -28.23 -13.00 1.04
CA ARG A 1102 -28.13 -14.46 1.02
C ARG A 1102 -28.30 -15.05 -0.39
N PRO A 1103 -27.84 -16.29 -0.65
CA PRO A 1103 -28.17 -17.01 -1.87
C PRO A 1103 -29.68 -17.08 -2.11
N SER A 1104 -30.10 -17.21 -3.36
CA SER A 1104 -31.50 -17.49 -3.72
C SER A 1104 -31.73 -18.98 -3.90
N ASP A 1105 -32.61 -19.55 -3.09
CA ASP A 1105 -33.00 -20.96 -3.18
C ASP A 1105 -34.34 -21.16 -3.93
N GLY A 1106 -35.02 -20.07 -4.29
CA GLY A 1106 -36.34 -20.07 -4.94
C GLY A 1106 -36.35 -19.93 -6.47
N LEU A 1107 -37.53 -20.10 -7.05
CA LEU A 1107 -37.78 -20.01 -8.49
C LEU A 1107 -37.53 -18.59 -9.03
N THR A 1108 -36.72 -18.49 -10.08
CA THR A 1108 -36.34 -17.20 -10.69
C THR A 1108 -37.27 -16.80 -11.84
N SER A 1109 -37.60 -15.51 -11.93
CA SER A 1109 -38.50 -14.96 -12.93
C SER A 1109 -38.19 -13.47 -13.21
N PHE A 1110 -38.71 -12.93 -14.31
CA PHE A 1110 -38.71 -11.48 -14.53
C PHE A 1110 -39.89 -10.82 -13.81
N PHE A 1111 -39.73 -9.53 -13.49
CA PHE A 1111 -40.82 -8.70 -12.99
C PHE A 1111 -41.98 -8.59 -13.99
N ASN A 1112 -43.19 -8.44 -13.45
CA ASN A 1112 -44.43 -8.13 -14.17
C ASN A 1112 -45.08 -6.80 -13.74
N ARG A 1113 -44.43 -6.02 -12.86
CA ARG A 1113 -44.90 -4.73 -12.33
C ARG A 1113 -43.73 -3.75 -12.12
N MET A 1114 -44.02 -2.45 -12.12
CA MET A 1114 -43.05 -1.40 -11.80
C MET A 1114 -42.69 -1.42 -10.30
N LEU A 1115 -41.49 -0.95 -9.96
CA LEU A 1115 -40.99 -0.88 -8.57
C LEU A 1115 -40.45 0.51 -8.23
N GLY A 1116 -40.73 1.03 -7.03
CA GLY A 1116 -40.27 2.34 -6.57
C GLY A 1116 -41.14 2.97 -5.48
N GLY A 1117 -41.14 4.30 -5.43
CA GLY A 1117 -41.84 5.09 -4.43
C GLY A 1117 -41.15 5.18 -3.06
N ASN A 1118 -41.84 5.81 -2.12
CA ASN A 1118 -41.38 6.04 -0.74
C ASN A 1118 -41.41 4.74 0.09
N VAL A 1119 -40.36 4.53 0.90
CA VAL A 1119 -40.41 3.56 2.00
C VAL A 1119 -41.13 4.19 3.19
N SER A 1120 -42.37 3.78 3.44
CA SER A 1120 -43.04 4.08 4.72
C SER A 1120 -42.32 3.34 5.84
N TYR A 1121 -41.63 4.08 6.71
CA TYR A 1121 -40.87 3.55 7.84
C TYR A 1121 -41.78 2.99 8.96
N GLN A 1122 -42.49 1.89 8.68
CA GLN A 1122 -43.00 1.04 9.76
C GLN A 1122 -41.80 0.43 10.49
N ARG A 1123 -41.72 0.69 11.80
CA ARG A 1123 -40.61 0.31 12.67
C ARG A 1123 -40.65 -1.19 12.98
N ILE A 1124 -40.28 -2.03 12.00
CA ILE A 1124 -39.96 -3.43 12.26
C ILE A 1124 -38.72 -3.46 13.15
N SER A 1125 -38.87 -3.98 14.37
CA SER A 1125 -37.82 -4.02 15.40
C SER A 1125 -36.77 -5.12 15.13
N GLY A 1126 -36.20 -5.13 13.92
CA GLY A 1126 -35.00 -5.90 13.61
C GLY A 1126 -33.76 -5.25 14.23
N LYS A 1127 -32.87 -6.07 14.80
CA LYS A 1127 -31.58 -5.58 15.33
C LYS A 1127 -30.77 -4.94 14.21
N MET A 1128 -30.02 -3.88 14.53
CA MET A 1128 -28.99 -3.34 13.63
C MET A 1128 -27.89 -4.39 13.45
N VAL A 1129 -27.97 -5.17 12.36
CA VAL A 1129 -27.03 -6.26 12.09
C VAL A 1129 -25.67 -5.69 11.72
N HIS A 1130 -24.69 -5.85 12.61
CA HIS A 1130 -23.29 -5.72 12.26
C HIS A 1130 -22.95 -6.82 11.23
N PHE A 1131 -22.82 -6.44 9.96
CA PHE A 1131 -22.32 -7.33 8.91
C PHE A 1131 -20.91 -7.83 9.29
N LYS A 1132 -20.82 -9.11 9.68
CA LYS A 1132 -19.56 -9.81 9.80
C LYS A 1132 -18.98 -10.00 8.39
N PHE A 1133 -17.81 -9.42 8.14
CA PHE A 1133 -16.96 -9.84 7.04
C PHE A 1133 -16.33 -11.19 7.41
N THR A 1134 -16.93 -12.28 6.95
CA THR A 1134 -16.31 -13.61 6.89
C THR A 1134 -16.10 -14.01 5.43
N ASP A 1135 -15.00 -14.72 5.18
CA ASP A 1135 -14.61 -15.37 3.94
C ASP A 1135 -14.42 -14.47 2.69
N PHE A 1136 -13.16 -14.25 2.31
CA PHE A 1136 -12.58 -15.02 1.21
C PHE A 1136 -11.04 -14.95 1.17
N SER A 1137 -10.42 -15.97 0.56
CA SER A 1137 -8.96 -16.10 0.48
C SER A 1137 -8.30 -15.12 -0.51
N VAL A 1138 -7.09 -14.67 -0.18
CA VAL A 1138 -6.17 -13.94 -1.08
C VAL A 1138 -4.81 -14.63 -1.02
N GLY A 1139 -4.56 -15.58 -1.93
CA GLY A 1139 -3.33 -16.37 -1.96
C GLY A 1139 -2.21 -15.82 -2.87
N ASN A 1140 -2.57 -15.31 -4.06
CA ASN A 1140 -1.63 -15.27 -5.19
C ASN A 1140 -1.35 -13.85 -5.75
N LEU A 1141 -1.39 -12.79 -4.94
CA LEU A 1141 -1.06 -11.43 -5.40
C LEU A 1141 -0.08 -10.65 -4.49
N THR A 1142 0.13 -11.11 -3.25
CA THR A 1142 1.00 -10.44 -2.26
C THR A 1142 2.50 -10.76 -2.42
N PHE A 1143 2.87 -11.53 -3.45
CA PHE A 1143 4.24 -11.99 -3.73
C PHE A 1143 4.78 -11.45 -5.07
N LEU A 1144 4.21 -10.33 -5.52
CA LEU A 1144 4.49 -9.64 -6.80
C LEU A 1144 4.37 -8.10 -6.67
N LEU A 1145 4.37 -7.60 -5.42
CA LEU A 1145 4.37 -6.19 -5.02
C LEU A 1145 5.36 -5.95 -3.86
N LEU A 1146 6.28 -6.89 -3.72
CA LEU A 1146 7.53 -6.96 -2.95
C LEU A 1146 8.50 -7.75 -3.86
#